data_AF-A0AAX1Q6Q3-F1
#
_entry.id   AF-A0AAX1Q6Q3-F1
#
_cell.length_a   1.000
_cell.length_b   1.000
_cell.length_c   1.000
_cell.angle_alpha   90.00
_cell.angle_beta   90.00
_cell.angle_gamma   90.00
#
_symmetry.space_group_name_H-M   'P 1'
#
loop_
_entity.id
_entity.type
_entity.pdbx_description
1 polymer ?
#
loop_
_entity_poly.entity_id
_entity_poly.type
_entity_poly.pdbx_seq_one_letter_code
_entity_poly.pdbx_strand_id
1 'polypeptide(L)'
;MTEQKQSFYITTPIYYPSGNLHIGHAYTTVAGDAMARYKRLKGFDVYYLTGTDEHGQKIQRKAEEQGITPIEYVDNIVSGIKSLWSKLDISYNDFIRTTEERHKIVVEKIFDQLVKQGDIYLDEYEGWYCTPCESFFTDRQLEDGKCPDCGRPVEKVREESYFFKMSKYADRLLQFYEENPTFIQPESRKNEMINNFIKPGLEDLAVSRTSFEWGIKVPNNPKHVVYVWIDALSNYITALGYGTDDDTKYQKYWPANVHLVGKEIVRFHTIYWPIMLMALDLPLPNKVFAHGWLLMKDGKMSKSKGNVVDPVTLIDRYGLDALRYYLLREVPFGSDGVFTPEGFVERTNFDLANDLGNLVNRTIAMINKYFDGEIPAYSGPVTEFDETLSVFQKQTVTKYEEAMEKMEFSVALTALWQFVSRTNKYIDETQPWVLAKEEDKTNLASVMAHLAESIRHMAILLQPFLTQAPKGIFAQLGLEDEKLQAWESLQQFGAIPAGVKVVKKGQPLFPRLDVEAEVAYIKEQMQGSAPAPKEEKKEEKQESPEITIDDFMKLDLRVAQVLKAEPVKKADKLLKIQLDLGYEQRQVVSGIAKFYKPEDLVGKKVICVTNLKPVKLRGELSQGMILAGEENGVLSLASVDQTLENGARVK
;
A
#
# COMPACT_ATOMS: atom_id res chain seq x y z
N MET A 1 -28.52 30.50 -20.06
CA MET A 1 -27.91 29.23 -20.50
C MET A 1 -27.02 28.77 -19.37
N THR A 2 -27.40 27.72 -18.64
CA THR A 2 -26.52 27.11 -17.64
C THR A 2 -25.33 26.52 -18.38
N GLU A 3 -24.13 27.05 -18.14
CA GLU A 3 -22.90 26.47 -18.67
C GLU A 3 -22.85 24.98 -18.31
N GLN A 4 -22.72 24.13 -19.32
CA GLN A 4 -22.67 22.69 -19.13
C GLN A 4 -21.33 22.35 -18.48
N LYS A 5 -21.37 21.89 -17.22
CA LYS A 5 -20.16 21.53 -16.44
C LYS A 5 -19.36 20.47 -17.21
N GLN A 6 -18.04 20.67 -17.28
CA GLN A 6 -17.14 19.68 -17.86
C GLN A 6 -17.19 18.37 -17.05
N SER A 7 -17.35 17.24 -17.73
CA SER A 7 -17.37 15.94 -17.08
C SER A 7 -15.97 15.49 -16.65
N PHE A 8 -15.90 14.78 -15.53
CA PHE A 8 -14.68 14.14 -15.05
C PHE A 8 -14.99 12.74 -14.53
N TYR A 9 -14.52 11.72 -15.24
CA TYR A 9 -14.68 10.32 -14.89
C TYR A 9 -13.37 9.75 -14.33
N ILE A 10 -13.42 9.29 -13.08
CA ILE A 10 -12.30 8.65 -12.39
C ILE A 10 -12.72 7.28 -11.85
N THR A 11 -11.82 6.30 -11.90
CA THR A 11 -12.09 4.95 -11.40
C THR A 11 -10.99 4.46 -10.48
N THR A 12 -11.34 3.59 -9.53
CA THR A 12 -10.39 2.65 -8.91
C THR A 12 -10.35 1.36 -9.72
N PRO A 13 -9.45 0.40 -9.40
CA PRO A 13 -9.66 -0.98 -9.79
C PRO A 13 -10.91 -1.51 -9.08
N ILE A 14 -11.48 -2.57 -9.63
CA ILE A 14 -12.45 -3.39 -8.91
C ILE A 14 -11.71 -4.46 -8.10
N TYR A 15 -12.05 -4.61 -6.83
CA TYR A 15 -11.28 -5.41 -5.89
C TYR A 15 -11.74 -6.87 -5.87
N TYR A 16 -10.80 -7.81 -5.80
CA TYR A 16 -11.12 -9.24 -5.73
C TYR A 16 -11.57 -9.62 -4.30
N PRO A 17 -12.84 -10.00 -4.06
CA PRO A 17 -13.40 -10.25 -2.74
C PRO A 17 -13.00 -11.65 -2.23
N SER A 18 -11.71 -11.99 -2.26
CA SER A 18 -11.19 -13.22 -1.64
C SER A 18 -10.99 -13.08 -0.12
N GLY A 19 -11.35 -11.94 0.46
CA GLY A 19 -11.47 -11.69 1.90
C GLY A 19 -11.47 -10.19 2.21
N ASN A 20 -11.52 -9.84 3.50
CA ASN A 20 -11.44 -8.46 3.99
C ASN A 20 -10.29 -7.66 3.36
N LEU A 21 -10.58 -6.41 3.02
CA LEU A 21 -9.62 -5.44 2.50
C LEU A 21 -8.71 -4.93 3.63
N HIS A 22 -7.62 -4.28 3.22
CA HIS A 22 -6.58 -3.74 4.09
C HIS A 22 -6.21 -2.32 3.64
N ILE A 23 -5.34 -1.63 4.40
CA ILE A 23 -4.95 -0.23 4.11
C ILE A 23 -4.43 0.00 2.68
N GLY A 24 -3.79 -0.99 2.04
CA GLY A 24 -3.40 -0.89 0.63
C GLY A 24 -4.58 -0.70 -0.36
N HIS A 25 -5.76 -1.27 -0.09
CA HIS A 25 -6.96 -1.04 -0.90
C HIS A 25 -7.60 0.31 -0.58
N ALA A 26 -7.61 0.67 0.72
CA ALA A 26 -8.04 1.98 1.18
C ALA A 26 -7.21 3.10 0.55
N TYR A 27 -5.90 2.91 0.38
CA TYR A 27 -5.00 3.87 -0.25
C TYR A 27 -5.47 4.30 -1.64
N THR A 28 -5.72 3.34 -2.54
CA THR A 28 -6.20 3.62 -3.90
C THR A 28 -7.56 4.33 -3.89
N THR A 29 -8.48 3.86 -3.04
CA THR A 29 -9.85 4.40 -2.97
C THR A 29 -9.87 5.80 -2.38
N VAL A 30 -9.10 6.06 -1.33
CA VAL A 30 -8.96 7.40 -0.72
C VAL A 30 -8.29 8.38 -1.68
N ALA A 31 -7.30 7.93 -2.48
CA ALA A 31 -6.69 8.76 -3.51
C ALA A 31 -7.69 9.15 -4.63
N GLY A 32 -8.50 8.19 -5.08
CA GLY A 32 -9.58 8.45 -6.05
C GLY A 32 -10.62 9.40 -5.50
N ASP A 33 -11.03 9.21 -4.25
CA ASP A 33 -11.96 10.08 -3.56
C ASP A 33 -11.42 11.50 -3.39
N ALA A 34 -10.15 11.67 -3.02
CA ALA A 34 -9.53 12.99 -2.90
C ALA A 34 -9.52 13.74 -4.23
N MET A 35 -9.16 13.07 -5.32
CA MET A 35 -9.23 13.67 -6.65
C MET A 35 -10.68 13.99 -7.07
N ALA A 36 -11.61 13.08 -6.83
CA ALA A 36 -13.03 13.29 -7.13
C ALA A 36 -13.60 14.50 -6.37
N ARG A 37 -13.32 14.63 -5.07
CA ARG A 37 -13.73 15.76 -4.24
C ARG A 37 -13.10 17.08 -4.71
N TYR A 38 -11.80 17.08 -5.00
CA TYR A 38 -11.12 18.24 -5.58
C TYR A 38 -11.78 18.69 -6.88
N LYS A 39 -12.04 17.77 -7.82
CA LYS A 39 -12.70 18.12 -9.09
C LYS A 39 -14.13 18.63 -8.90
N ARG A 40 -14.91 18.07 -7.96
CA ARG A 40 -16.23 18.62 -7.60
C ARG A 40 -16.14 20.04 -7.06
N LEU A 41 -15.17 20.31 -6.17
CA LEU A 41 -14.92 21.65 -5.62
C LEU A 41 -14.46 22.63 -6.71
N LYS A 42 -13.79 22.16 -7.75
CA LYS A 42 -13.43 22.95 -8.95
C LYS A 42 -14.58 23.08 -9.96
N GLY A 43 -15.79 22.65 -9.62
CA GLY A 43 -16.99 22.83 -10.44
C GLY A 43 -17.23 21.76 -11.52
N PHE A 44 -16.44 20.68 -11.57
CA PHE A 44 -16.64 19.58 -12.53
C PHE A 44 -17.87 18.74 -12.19
N ASP A 45 -18.47 18.15 -13.22
CA ASP A 45 -19.45 17.08 -13.07
C ASP A 45 -18.72 15.74 -12.96
N VAL A 46 -18.55 15.26 -11.73
CA VAL A 46 -17.70 14.10 -11.44
C VAL A 46 -18.51 12.82 -11.36
N TYR A 47 -18.05 11.80 -12.08
CA TYR A 47 -18.43 10.39 -11.86
C TYR A 47 -17.23 9.65 -11.28
N TYR A 48 -17.35 9.12 -10.07
CA TYR A 48 -16.31 8.32 -9.43
C TYR A 48 -16.79 6.87 -9.28
N LEU A 49 -16.11 5.93 -9.92
CA LEU A 49 -16.45 4.50 -9.88
C LEU A 49 -15.48 3.70 -9.03
N THR A 50 -16.03 2.80 -8.22
CA THR A 50 -15.31 1.69 -7.57
C THR A 50 -16.15 0.41 -7.66
N GLY A 51 -15.65 -0.74 -7.21
CA GLY A 51 -16.41 -1.98 -7.28
C GLY A 51 -15.64 -3.23 -6.91
N THR A 52 -16.20 -4.38 -7.29
CA THR A 52 -15.66 -5.72 -7.00
C THR A 52 -15.65 -6.63 -8.22
N ASP A 53 -14.55 -7.35 -8.37
CA ASP A 53 -14.34 -8.41 -9.37
C ASP A 53 -14.69 -9.76 -8.74
N GLU A 54 -15.86 -10.28 -9.08
CA GLU A 54 -16.52 -11.33 -8.31
C GLU A 54 -16.48 -12.71 -8.95
N HIS A 55 -15.81 -12.90 -10.09
CA HIS A 55 -15.76 -14.19 -10.80
C HIS A 55 -14.42 -14.93 -10.64
N GLY A 56 -14.36 -16.18 -11.11
CA GLY A 56 -13.13 -16.95 -11.17
C GLY A 56 -12.99 -18.07 -10.14
N GLN A 57 -12.04 -18.97 -10.41
CA GLN A 57 -11.86 -20.24 -9.70
C GLN A 57 -11.59 -20.07 -8.19
N LYS A 58 -10.84 -19.02 -7.81
CA LYS A 58 -10.48 -18.79 -6.41
C LYS A 58 -11.68 -18.48 -5.52
N ILE A 59 -12.67 -17.74 -6.03
CA ILE A 59 -13.93 -17.48 -5.31
C ILE A 59 -14.75 -18.78 -5.20
N GLN A 60 -14.85 -19.54 -6.29
CA GLN A 60 -15.56 -20.81 -6.30
C GLN A 60 -15.00 -21.77 -5.23
N ARG A 61 -13.67 -21.98 -5.20
CA ARG A 61 -13.00 -22.84 -4.21
C ARG A 61 -13.27 -22.39 -2.77
N LYS A 62 -13.19 -21.09 -2.49
CA LYS A 62 -13.43 -20.56 -1.13
C LYS A 62 -14.88 -20.71 -0.67
N ALA A 63 -15.82 -20.58 -1.60
CA ALA A 63 -17.23 -20.81 -1.30
C ALA A 63 -17.48 -22.30 -1.00
N GLU A 64 -16.92 -23.19 -1.83
CA GLU A 64 -16.96 -24.66 -1.62
C GLU A 64 -16.33 -25.07 -0.28
N GLU A 65 -15.17 -24.52 0.09
CA GLU A 65 -14.50 -24.74 1.39
C GLU A 65 -15.38 -24.34 2.59
N GLN A 66 -16.28 -23.36 2.40
CA GLN A 66 -17.22 -22.89 3.43
C GLN A 66 -18.60 -23.54 3.33
N GLY A 67 -18.84 -24.40 2.33
CA GLY A 67 -20.13 -25.05 2.12
C GLY A 67 -21.26 -24.10 1.72
N ILE A 68 -20.94 -22.96 1.08
CA ILE A 68 -21.91 -21.95 0.61
C ILE A 68 -21.76 -21.73 -0.90
N THR A 69 -22.74 -21.07 -1.52
CA THR A 69 -22.65 -20.72 -2.94
C THR A 69 -21.66 -19.56 -3.18
N PRO A 70 -21.04 -19.46 -4.36
CA PRO A 70 -20.16 -18.34 -4.68
C PRO A 70 -20.81 -16.96 -4.52
N ILE A 71 -22.11 -16.82 -4.85
CA ILE A 71 -22.84 -15.56 -4.71
C ILE A 71 -23.01 -15.17 -3.24
N GLU A 72 -23.36 -16.12 -2.36
CA GLU A 72 -23.47 -15.88 -0.91
C GLU A 72 -22.12 -15.48 -0.31
N TYR A 73 -21.03 -16.11 -0.77
CA TYR A 73 -19.68 -15.80 -0.33
C TYR A 73 -19.29 -14.36 -0.70
N VAL A 74 -19.49 -13.94 -1.96
CA VAL A 74 -19.14 -12.57 -2.39
C VAL A 74 -20.07 -11.52 -1.79
N ASP A 75 -21.37 -11.80 -1.65
CA ASP A 75 -22.35 -10.87 -1.05
C ASP A 75 -21.93 -10.45 0.37
N ASN A 76 -21.49 -11.42 1.19
CA ASN A 76 -21.01 -11.14 2.54
C ASN A 76 -19.77 -10.23 2.55
N ILE A 77 -18.79 -10.51 1.69
CA ILE A 77 -17.55 -9.73 1.63
C ILE A 77 -17.81 -8.33 1.06
N VAL A 78 -18.64 -8.23 0.01
CA VAL A 78 -19.02 -6.95 -0.60
C VAL A 78 -19.74 -6.05 0.40
N SER A 79 -20.59 -6.61 1.28
CA SER A 79 -21.20 -5.87 2.38
C SER A 79 -20.14 -5.23 3.30
N GLY A 80 -19.11 -6.00 3.69
CA GLY A 80 -17.98 -5.49 4.45
C GLY A 80 -17.18 -4.40 3.72
N ILE A 81 -16.98 -4.56 2.40
CA ILE A 81 -16.31 -3.56 1.54
C ILE A 81 -17.11 -2.25 1.51
N LYS A 82 -18.42 -2.31 1.27
CA LYS A 82 -19.29 -1.12 1.26
C LYS A 82 -19.33 -0.44 2.63
N SER A 83 -19.36 -1.23 3.71
CA SER A 83 -19.26 -0.71 5.08
C SER A 83 -17.93 0.02 5.31
N LEU A 84 -16.81 -0.53 4.84
CA LEU A 84 -15.51 0.12 4.92
C LEU A 84 -15.48 1.44 4.13
N TRP A 85 -16.03 1.46 2.91
CA TRP A 85 -16.13 2.69 2.11
C TRP A 85 -17.02 3.75 2.75
N SER A 86 -18.13 3.36 3.37
CA SER A 86 -18.95 4.28 4.16
C SER A 86 -18.18 4.83 5.35
N LYS A 87 -17.40 3.99 6.05
CA LYS A 87 -16.58 4.40 7.20
C LYS A 87 -15.43 5.33 6.80
N LEU A 88 -14.90 5.15 5.58
CA LEU A 88 -13.89 6.01 4.98
C LEU A 88 -14.45 7.31 4.35
N ASP A 89 -15.78 7.50 4.40
CA ASP A 89 -16.52 8.56 3.72
C ASP A 89 -16.12 8.68 2.23
N ILE A 90 -16.11 7.55 1.52
CA ILE A 90 -15.80 7.52 0.09
C ILE A 90 -17.02 7.98 -0.71
N SER A 91 -16.84 9.01 -1.54
CA SER A 91 -17.89 9.65 -2.32
C SER A 91 -17.99 9.10 -3.75
N TYR A 92 -18.01 7.78 -3.91
CA TYR A 92 -18.24 7.17 -5.23
C TYR A 92 -19.68 7.41 -5.70
N ASN A 93 -19.87 7.53 -7.01
CA ASN A 93 -21.18 7.71 -7.64
C ASN A 93 -21.86 6.35 -7.90
N ASP A 94 -21.09 5.30 -8.11
CA ASP A 94 -21.57 3.94 -8.33
C ASP A 94 -20.58 2.92 -7.76
N PHE A 95 -21.10 1.75 -7.39
CA PHE A 95 -20.34 0.59 -6.95
C PHE A 95 -20.71 -0.58 -7.86
N ILE A 96 -19.85 -0.88 -8.83
CA ILE A 96 -20.10 -1.95 -9.80
C ILE A 96 -19.73 -3.31 -9.21
N ARG A 97 -20.56 -4.31 -9.46
CA ARG A 97 -20.27 -5.72 -9.16
C ARG A 97 -20.32 -6.51 -10.45
N THR A 98 -19.30 -7.32 -10.75
CA THR A 98 -19.31 -8.10 -12.01
C THR A 98 -20.42 -9.16 -12.04
N THR A 99 -21.01 -9.51 -10.89
CA THR A 99 -22.18 -10.39 -10.80
C THR A 99 -23.50 -9.71 -11.20
N GLU A 100 -23.54 -8.38 -11.36
CA GLU A 100 -24.75 -7.66 -11.75
C GLU A 100 -25.13 -7.92 -13.21
N GLU A 101 -26.43 -8.05 -13.47
CA GLU A 101 -26.95 -8.37 -14.81
C GLU A 101 -26.57 -7.32 -15.86
N ARG A 102 -26.57 -6.03 -15.46
CA ARG A 102 -26.13 -4.91 -16.32
C ARG A 102 -24.70 -5.06 -16.82
N HIS A 103 -23.85 -5.78 -16.08
CA HIS A 103 -22.48 -6.06 -16.45
C HIS A 103 -22.40 -7.29 -17.36
N LYS A 104 -23.04 -8.39 -16.94
CA LYS A 104 -23.01 -9.69 -17.65
C LYS A 104 -23.47 -9.58 -19.09
N ILE A 105 -24.63 -8.97 -19.33
CA ILE A 105 -25.22 -8.80 -20.66
C ILE A 105 -24.24 -8.07 -21.60
N VAL A 106 -23.54 -7.06 -21.10
CA VAL A 106 -22.63 -6.26 -21.92
C VAL A 106 -21.33 -7.00 -22.20
N VAL A 107 -20.79 -7.75 -21.23
CA VAL A 107 -19.62 -8.60 -21.44
C VAL A 107 -19.92 -9.70 -22.46
N GLU A 108 -21.10 -10.33 -22.40
CA GLU A 108 -21.55 -11.31 -23.39
C GLU A 108 -21.59 -10.70 -24.81
N LYS A 109 -22.16 -9.50 -24.94
CA LYS A 109 -22.20 -8.75 -26.22
C LYS A 109 -20.80 -8.41 -26.73
N ILE A 110 -19.90 -7.93 -25.86
CA ILE A 110 -18.51 -7.62 -26.21
C ILE A 110 -17.80 -8.87 -26.72
N PHE A 111 -17.95 -9.99 -26.02
CA PHE A 111 -17.29 -11.24 -26.39
C PHE A 111 -17.78 -11.75 -27.75
N ASP A 112 -19.11 -11.82 -27.94
CA ASP A 112 -19.72 -12.24 -29.20
C ASP A 112 -19.33 -11.32 -30.38
N GLN A 113 -19.26 -10.01 -30.15
CA GLN A 113 -18.79 -9.06 -31.15
C GLN A 113 -17.35 -9.34 -31.58
N LEU A 114 -16.43 -9.52 -30.62
CA LEU A 114 -15.02 -9.78 -30.91
C LEU A 114 -14.80 -11.14 -31.61
N VAL A 115 -15.62 -12.15 -31.29
CA VAL A 115 -15.64 -13.43 -32.04
C VAL A 115 -16.10 -13.20 -33.48
N LYS A 116 -17.21 -12.49 -33.70
CA LYS A 116 -17.77 -12.22 -35.04
C LYS A 116 -16.82 -11.42 -35.94
N GLN A 117 -16.03 -10.52 -35.36
CA GLN A 117 -15.03 -9.73 -36.09
C GLN A 117 -13.73 -10.52 -36.38
N GLY A 118 -13.60 -11.72 -35.81
CA GLY A 118 -12.42 -12.58 -35.97
C GLY A 118 -11.22 -12.17 -35.12
N ASP A 119 -11.41 -11.28 -34.15
CA ASP A 119 -10.40 -10.89 -33.16
C ASP A 119 -10.31 -11.87 -32.00
N ILE A 120 -11.40 -12.58 -31.69
CA ILE A 120 -11.38 -13.77 -30.84
C ILE A 120 -11.55 -15.03 -31.70
N TYR A 121 -10.72 -16.04 -31.46
CA TYR A 121 -10.78 -17.33 -32.14
C TYR A 121 -10.58 -18.48 -31.14
N LEU A 122 -11.10 -19.66 -31.46
CA LEU A 122 -10.94 -20.86 -30.65
C LEU A 122 -9.62 -21.56 -31.00
N ASP A 123 -8.83 -21.91 -30.00
CA ASP A 123 -7.61 -22.70 -30.15
C ASP A 123 -7.39 -23.54 -28.87
N GLU A 124 -6.34 -24.35 -28.86
CA GLU A 124 -5.95 -25.12 -27.68
C GLU A 124 -4.66 -24.57 -27.07
N TYR A 125 -4.72 -24.20 -25.79
CA TYR A 125 -3.55 -23.81 -25.03
C TYR A 125 -2.87 -25.07 -24.49
N GLU A 126 -1.56 -25.24 -24.71
CA GLU A 126 -0.73 -26.24 -24.04
C GLU A 126 0.39 -25.51 -23.28
N GLY A 127 0.41 -25.62 -21.95
CA GLY A 127 1.40 -24.95 -21.12
C GLY A 127 1.57 -25.59 -19.75
N TRP A 128 2.57 -25.12 -19.00
CA TRP A 128 2.91 -25.62 -17.68
C TRP A 128 2.18 -24.82 -16.60
N TYR A 129 1.21 -25.44 -15.95
CA TYR A 129 0.37 -24.81 -14.94
C TYR A 129 0.90 -25.06 -13.53
N CYS A 130 1.04 -23.99 -12.74
CA CYS A 130 1.32 -24.10 -11.32
C CYS A 130 0.04 -23.91 -10.51
N THR A 131 -0.58 -25.00 -10.04
CA THR A 131 -1.85 -24.96 -9.29
C THR A 131 -1.85 -23.99 -8.10
N PRO A 132 -0.77 -23.89 -7.29
CA PRO A 132 -0.73 -22.94 -6.19
C PRO A 132 -0.54 -21.47 -6.58
N CYS A 133 0.09 -21.20 -7.72
CA CYS A 133 0.27 -19.84 -8.25
C CYS A 133 -0.85 -19.42 -9.22
N GLU A 134 -1.66 -20.37 -9.67
CA GLU A 134 -2.69 -20.23 -10.71
C GLU A 134 -2.17 -19.58 -12.01
N SER A 135 -0.88 -19.80 -12.30
CA SER A 135 -0.19 -19.23 -13.45
C SER A 135 0.24 -20.30 -14.44
N PHE A 136 0.14 -19.98 -15.73
CA PHE A 136 0.72 -20.76 -16.81
C PHE A 136 2.09 -20.20 -17.19
N PHE A 137 3.00 -21.11 -17.47
CA PHE A 137 4.35 -20.82 -17.90
C PHE A 137 4.63 -21.56 -19.21
N THR A 138 5.31 -20.87 -20.11
CA THR A 138 5.93 -21.51 -21.27
C THR A 138 7.15 -22.32 -20.83
N ASP A 139 7.61 -23.27 -21.65
CA ASP A 139 8.83 -24.05 -21.35
C ASP A 139 10.04 -23.17 -21.02
N ARG A 140 10.12 -21.97 -21.61
CA ARG A 140 11.22 -21.01 -21.42
C ARG A 140 11.16 -20.27 -20.08
N GLN A 141 9.99 -20.23 -19.45
CA GLN A 141 9.77 -19.52 -18.17
C GLN A 141 9.96 -20.43 -16.96
N LEU A 142 10.09 -21.75 -17.13
CA LEU A 142 10.32 -22.67 -16.03
C LEU A 142 11.77 -22.59 -15.53
N GLU A 143 11.94 -22.62 -14.21
CA GLU A 143 13.25 -22.83 -13.57
C GLU A 143 13.35 -24.30 -13.15
N ASP A 144 14.27 -25.05 -13.77
CA ASP A 144 14.47 -26.49 -13.52
C ASP A 144 13.18 -27.34 -13.61
N GLY A 145 12.28 -27.01 -14.55
CA GLY A 145 11.00 -27.71 -14.71
C GLY A 145 10.00 -27.45 -13.59
N LYS A 146 10.18 -26.35 -12.83
CA LYS A 146 9.32 -25.92 -11.73
C LYS A 146 8.85 -24.48 -11.96
N CYS A 147 7.81 -24.10 -11.25
CA CYS A 147 7.26 -22.76 -11.25
C CYS A 147 8.34 -21.74 -10.85
N PRO A 148 8.64 -20.72 -11.69
CA PRO A 148 9.64 -19.71 -11.37
C PRO A 148 9.24 -18.86 -10.16
N ASP A 149 7.94 -18.70 -9.91
CA ASP A 149 7.45 -17.83 -8.85
C ASP A 149 7.52 -18.48 -7.46
N CYS A 150 7.33 -19.80 -7.36
CA CYS A 150 7.23 -20.49 -6.06
C CYS A 150 8.08 -21.74 -5.92
N GLY A 151 8.85 -22.11 -6.95
CA GLY A 151 9.73 -23.29 -6.96
C GLY A 151 9.01 -24.63 -6.83
N ARG A 152 7.68 -24.68 -7.04
CA ARG A 152 6.87 -25.91 -6.93
C ARG A 152 6.71 -26.61 -8.27
N PRO A 153 6.42 -27.92 -8.30
CA PRO A 153 6.12 -28.64 -9.53
C PRO A 153 5.01 -27.96 -10.33
N VAL A 154 5.15 -28.01 -11.65
CA VAL A 154 4.15 -27.57 -12.62
C VAL A 154 3.61 -28.79 -13.37
N GLU A 155 2.37 -28.71 -13.82
CA GLU A 155 1.71 -29.77 -14.58
C GLU A 155 1.48 -29.30 -16.01
N LYS A 156 1.75 -30.17 -16.99
CA LYS A 156 1.44 -29.83 -18.39
C LYS A 156 -0.07 -29.96 -18.57
N VAL A 157 -0.74 -28.84 -18.82
CA VAL A 157 -2.19 -28.78 -18.99
C VAL A 157 -2.48 -28.34 -20.42
N ARG A 158 -3.36 -29.09 -21.08
CA ARG A 158 -3.95 -28.73 -22.37
C ARG A 158 -5.41 -28.37 -22.15
N GLU A 159 -5.76 -27.13 -22.46
CA GLU A 159 -7.12 -26.62 -22.28
C GLU A 159 -7.56 -25.88 -23.54
N GLU A 160 -8.73 -26.25 -24.06
CA GLU A 160 -9.40 -25.51 -25.12
C GLU A 160 -9.78 -24.11 -24.59
N SER A 161 -9.38 -23.06 -25.31
CA SER A 161 -9.67 -21.68 -24.93
C SER A 161 -9.87 -20.81 -26.16
N TYR A 162 -10.75 -19.83 -26.03
CA TYR A 162 -10.75 -18.68 -26.91
C TYR A 162 -9.53 -17.79 -26.64
N PHE A 163 -8.93 -17.28 -27.72
CA PHE A 163 -7.78 -16.37 -27.71
C PHE A 163 -8.12 -15.07 -28.40
N PHE A 164 -7.64 -13.96 -27.85
CA PHE A 164 -7.79 -12.62 -28.41
C PHE A 164 -6.48 -12.17 -29.07
N LYS A 165 -6.59 -11.70 -30.33
CA LYS A 165 -5.47 -11.34 -31.21
C LYS A 165 -4.78 -10.03 -30.79
N MET A 166 -4.05 -10.06 -29.68
CA MET A 166 -3.34 -8.91 -29.13
C MET A 166 -2.27 -8.37 -30.08
N SER A 167 -1.56 -9.28 -30.74
CA SER A 167 -0.45 -8.98 -31.67
C SER A 167 -0.84 -8.00 -32.78
N LYS A 168 -2.08 -8.10 -33.29
CA LYS A 168 -2.66 -7.23 -34.35
C LYS A 168 -2.64 -5.74 -34.00
N TYR A 169 -2.66 -5.38 -32.71
CA TYR A 169 -2.84 -4.00 -32.25
C TYR A 169 -1.57 -3.36 -31.68
N ALA A 170 -0.44 -4.08 -31.66
CA ALA A 170 0.80 -3.61 -31.04
C ALA A 170 1.30 -2.27 -31.62
N ASP A 171 1.34 -2.14 -32.94
CA ASP A 171 1.81 -0.91 -33.62
C ASP A 171 0.89 0.28 -33.34
N ARG A 172 -0.43 0.08 -33.38
CA ARG A 172 -1.42 1.11 -33.09
C ARG A 172 -1.33 1.57 -31.62
N LEU A 173 -1.04 0.64 -30.71
CA LEU A 173 -0.83 0.94 -29.29
C LEU A 173 0.45 1.75 -29.06
N LEU A 174 1.56 1.40 -29.73
CA LEU A 174 2.80 2.16 -29.64
C LEU A 174 2.63 3.58 -30.16
N GLN A 175 2.00 3.74 -31.32
CA GLN A 175 1.68 5.06 -31.87
C GLN A 175 0.86 5.89 -30.89
N PHE A 176 -0.17 5.28 -30.26
CA PHE A 176 -0.97 5.97 -29.24
C PHE A 176 -0.13 6.46 -28.06
N TYR A 177 0.86 5.70 -27.59
CA TYR A 177 1.75 6.13 -26.49
C TYR A 177 2.71 7.26 -26.87
N GLU A 178 3.10 7.34 -28.14
CA GLU A 178 3.93 8.43 -28.67
C GLU A 178 3.12 9.72 -28.76
N GLU A 179 1.89 9.63 -29.27
CA GLU A 179 0.96 10.76 -29.40
C GLU A 179 0.41 11.24 -28.05
N ASN A 180 0.35 10.36 -27.05
CA ASN A 180 -0.22 10.63 -25.72
C ASN A 180 0.82 10.36 -24.62
N PRO A 181 1.86 11.20 -24.47
CA PRO A 181 2.97 10.93 -23.56
C PRO A 181 2.56 10.83 -22.09
N THR A 182 1.45 11.48 -21.70
CA THR A 182 0.92 11.48 -20.34
C THR A 182 -0.09 10.36 -20.05
N PHE A 183 -0.34 9.47 -21.02
CA PHE A 183 -1.28 8.36 -20.87
C PHE A 183 -0.89 7.42 -19.71
N ILE A 184 0.38 7.05 -19.58
CA ILE A 184 0.86 6.18 -18.50
C ILE A 184 1.67 7.02 -17.52
N GLN A 185 1.26 7.05 -16.25
CA GLN A 185 1.96 7.76 -15.19
C GLN A 185 2.21 6.84 -13.98
N PRO A 186 3.35 6.96 -13.29
CA PRO A 186 4.51 7.78 -13.64
C PRO A 186 5.31 7.22 -14.84
N GLU A 187 6.19 8.04 -15.43
CA GLU A 187 6.98 7.72 -16.64
C GLU A 187 7.77 6.40 -16.53
N SER A 188 8.23 6.04 -15.33
CA SER A 188 8.92 4.76 -15.10
C SER A 188 8.07 3.54 -15.50
N ARG A 189 6.75 3.60 -15.31
CA ARG A 189 5.81 2.53 -15.69
C ARG A 189 5.63 2.46 -17.19
N LYS A 190 5.59 3.60 -17.88
CA LYS A 190 5.57 3.63 -19.36
C LYS A 190 6.75 2.87 -19.95
N ASN A 191 7.95 3.18 -19.46
CA ASN A 191 9.19 2.55 -19.92
C ASN A 191 9.20 1.04 -19.64
N GLU A 192 8.70 0.61 -18.48
CA GLU A 192 8.53 -0.80 -18.13
C GLU A 192 7.59 -1.51 -19.12
N MET A 193 6.43 -0.92 -19.43
CA MET A 193 5.43 -1.51 -20.34
C MET A 193 5.97 -1.67 -21.76
N ILE A 194 6.64 -0.63 -22.28
CA ILE A 194 7.19 -0.64 -23.64
C ILE A 194 8.32 -1.67 -23.75
N ASN A 195 9.29 -1.64 -22.82
CA ASN A 195 10.51 -2.45 -22.97
C ASN A 195 10.29 -3.92 -22.63
N ASN A 196 9.49 -4.23 -21.61
CA ASN A 196 9.37 -5.59 -21.10
C ASN A 196 8.26 -6.40 -21.78
N PHE A 197 7.24 -5.74 -22.35
CA PHE A 197 6.05 -6.42 -22.87
C PHE A 197 5.78 -6.15 -24.34
N ILE A 198 5.91 -4.90 -24.81
CA ILE A 198 5.55 -4.58 -26.20
C ILE A 198 6.70 -4.87 -27.17
N LYS A 199 7.92 -4.41 -26.86
CA LYS A 199 9.09 -4.64 -27.73
C LYS A 199 9.42 -6.11 -28.01
N PRO A 200 9.29 -7.05 -27.04
CA PRO A 200 9.48 -8.47 -27.32
C PRO A 200 8.43 -9.09 -28.26
N GLY A 201 7.29 -8.41 -28.47
CA GLY A 201 6.13 -8.92 -29.17
C GLY A 201 5.01 -9.34 -28.21
N LEU A 202 3.77 -8.98 -28.55
CA LEU A 202 2.59 -9.39 -27.77
C LEU A 202 2.08 -10.74 -28.25
N GLU A 203 1.99 -11.70 -27.33
CA GLU A 203 1.30 -12.98 -27.58
C GLU A 203 -0.22 -12.80 -27.47
N ASP A 204 -0.95 -13.65 -28.18
CA ASP A 204 -2.42 -13.67 -28.14
C ASP A 204 -2.91 -14.13 -26.75
N LEU A 205 -3.96 -13.47 -26.26
CA LEU A 205 -4.39 -13.60 -24.87
C LEU A 205 -5.50 -14.64 -24.73
N ALA A 206 -5.34 -15.65 -23.87
CA ALA A 206 -6.40 -16.59 -23.56
C ALA A 206 -7.53 -15.90 -22.76
N VAL A 207 -8.71 -15.75 -23.37
CA VAL A 207 -9.86 -14.98 -22.86
C VAL A 207 -11.06 -15.84 -22.43
N SER A 208 -10.91 -17.17 -22.35
CA SER A 208 -11.92 -18.05 -21.75
C SER A 208 -11.30 -19.20 -20.95
N ARG A 209 -12.08 -19.91 -20.13
CA ARG A 209 -11.69 -21.14 -19.44
C ARG A 209 -12.84 -22.15 -19.43
N THR A 210 -12.51 -23.42 -19.30
CA THR A 210 -13.44 -24.56 -19.16
C THR A 210 -13.27 -25.29 -17.82
N SER A 211 -12.21 -24.97 -17.07
CA SER A 211 -11.83 -25.61 -15.81
C SER A 211 -12.63 -25.19 -14.56
N PHE A 212 -13.54 -24.22 -14.69
CA PHE A 212 -14.44 -23.79 -13.60
C PHE A 212 -15.74 -23.20 -14.15
N GLU A 213 -16.77 -23.15 -13.30
CA GLU A 213 -18.13 -22.77 -13.70
C GLU A 213 -18.50 -21.34 -13.29
N TRP A 214 -17.88 -20.81 -12.23
CA TRP A 214 -18.19 -19.50 -11.67
C TRP A 214 -17.63 -18.33 -12.50
N GLY A 215 -18.45 -17.85 -13.44
CA GLY A 215 -18.21 -16.64 -14.23
C GLY A 215 -19.25 -16.45 -15.33
N ILE A 216 -19.02 -15.48 -16.20
CA ILE A 216 -19.92 -15.17 -17.32
C ILE A 216 -19.76 -16.22 -18.42
N LYS A 217 -20.86 -16.81 -18.89
CA LYS A 217 -20.80 -17.85 -19.93
C LYS A 217 -20.50 -17.24 -21.29
N VAL A 218 -19.69 -17.92 -22.09
CA VAL A 218 -19.45 -17.52 -23.47
C VAL A 218 -20.73 -17.76 -24.29
N PRO A 219 -21.25 -16.74 -24.99
CA PRO A 219 -22.41 -16.91 -25.84
C PRO A 219 -22.19 -18.02 -26.89
N ASN A 220 -23.20 -18.87 -27.08
CA ASN A 220 -23.17 -20.01 -28.01
C ASN A 220 -22.13 -21.11 -27.70
N ASN A 221 -21.36 -21.01 -26.61
CA ASN A 221 -20.47 -22.08 -26.13
C ASN A 221 -20.42 -22.09 -24.59
N PRO A 222 -21.49 -22.55 -23.90
CA PRO A 222 -21.66 -22.41 -22.44
C PRO A 222 -20.68 -23.27 -21.61
N LYS A 223 -19.94 -24.18 -22.26
CA LYS A 223 -18.79 -24.89 -21.65
C LYS A 223 -17.68 -23.92 -21.26
N HIS A 224 -17.56 -22.79 -21.97
CA HIS A 224 -16.58 -21.76 -21.69
C HIS A 224 -17.15 -20.67 -20.78
N VAL A 225 -16.31 -20.23 -19.85
CA VAL A 225 -16.48 -19.05 -19.03
C VAL A 225 -15.53 -17.97 -19.53
N VAL A 226 -16.01 -16.74 -19.71
CA VAL A 226 -15.21 -15.58 -20.06
C VAL A 226 -14.15 -15.38 -18.99
N TYR A 227 -12.89 -15.34 -19.41
CA TYR A 227 -11.76 -15.16 -18.50
C TYR A 227 -11.67 -13.72 -18.04
N VAL A 228 -11.19 -13.57 -16.80
CA VAL A 228 -11.34 -12.39 -15.94
C VAL A 228 -11.02 -11.05 -16.61
N TRP A 229 -10.13 -10.97 -17.60
CA TRP A 229 -9.73 -9.67 -18.16
C TRP A 229 -10.80 -8.99 -19.01
N ILE A 230 -11.54 -9.71 -19.86
CA ILE A 230 -12.64 -9.09 -20.64
C ILE A 230 -13.78 -8.69 -19.69
N ASP A 231 -14.11 -9.57 -18.75
CA ASP A 231 -15.10 -9.36 -17.70
C ASP A 231 -14.73 -8.13 -16.84
N ALA A 232 -13.65 -8.23 -16.08
CA ALA A 232 -13.22 -7.20 -15.16
C ALA A 232 -12.92 -5.86 -15.84
N LEU A 233 -12.20 -5.79 -16.97
CA LEU A 233 -11.86 -4.50 -17.58
C LEU A 233 -13.09 -3.79 -18.18
N SER A 234 -14.11 -4.54 -18.60
CA SER A 234 -15.35 -3.95 -19.12
C SER A 234 -16.17 -3.22 -18.04
N ASN A 235 -15.87 -3.41 -16.74
CA ASN A 235 -16.55 -2.72 -15.64
C ASN A 235 -16.62 -1.19 -15.86
N TYR A 236 -15.55 -0.61 -16.42
CA TYR A 236 -15.41 0.83 -16.60
C TYR A 236 -16.41 1.44 -17.60
N ILE A 237 -16.92 0.67 -18.55
CA ILE A 237 -17.93 1.11 -19.52
C ILE A 237 -19.30 0.53 -19.22
N THR A 238 -19.38 -0.70 -18.70
CA THR A 238 -20.65 -1.33 -18.31
C THR A 238 -21.34 -0.58 -17.16
N ALA A 239 -20.59 -0.06 -16.18
CA ALA A 239 -21.14 0.76 -15.09
C ALA A 239 -21.78 2.07 -15.59
N LEU A 240 -21.36 2.53 -16.77
CA LEU A 240 -21.93 3.71 -17.44
C LEU A 240 -23.08 3.37 -18.40
N GLY A 241 -23.50 2.11 -18.50
CA GLY A 241 -24.60 1.68 -19.36
C GLY A 241 -24.23 1.43 -20.82
N TYR A 242 -22.94 1.30 -21.16
CA TYR A 242 -22.50 0.97 -22.52
C TYR A 242 -23.23 -0.26 -23.08
N GLY A 243 -23.78 -0.14 -24.29
CA GLY A 243 -24.46 -1.26 -24.97
C GLY A 243 -25.80 -1.66 -24.35
N THR A 244 -26.37 -0.83 -23.48
CA THR A 244 -27.72 -0.99 -22.91
C THR A 244 -28.69 0.05 -23.51
N ASP A 245 -29.97 -0.03 -23.17
CA ASP A 245 -31.00 0.91 -23.66
C ASP A 245 -30.81 2.33 -23.10
N ASP A 246 -30.14 2.48 -21.95
CA ASP A 246 -29.75 3.77 -21.36
C ASP A 246 -28.23 3.86 -21.24
N ASP A 247 -27.60 4.47 -22.24
CA ASP A 247 -26.16 4.74 -22.29
C ASP A 247 -25.84 6.23 -22.00
N THR A 248 -26.77 6.99 -21.41
CA THR A 248 -26.62 8.44 -21.21
C THR A 248 -25.37 8.81 -20.40
N LYS A 249 -25.02 7.99 -19.41
CA LYS A 249 -23.78 8.16 -18.63
C LYS A 249 -22.55 7.84 -19.46
N TYR A 250 -22.60 6.80 -20.29
CA TYR A 250 -21.49 6.45 -21.18
C TYR A 250 -21.17 7.60 -22.14
N GLN A 251 -22.19 8.14 -22.82
CA GLN A 251 -22.04 9.28 -23.75
C GLN A 251 -21.50 10.55 -23.09
N LYS A 252 -21.72 10.72 -21.78
CA LYS A 252 -21.31 11.91 -21.02
C LYS A 252 -19.91 11.80 -20.41
N TYR A 253 -19.58 10.62 -19.90
CA TYR A 253 -18.41 10.41 -19.03
C TYR A 253 -17.28 9.60 -19.69
N TRP A 254 -17.56 8.82 -20.74
CA TRP A 254 -16.52 8.07 -21.46
C TRP A 254 -15.87 8.94 -22.55
N PRO A 255 -14.53 8.91 -22.74
CA PRO A 255 -13.53 8.09 -22.06
C PRO A 255 -13.17 8.54 -20.64
N ALA A 256 -12.73 7.60 -19.80
CA ALA A 256 -12.28 7.92 -18.44
C ALA A 256 -11.12 8.92 -18.45
N ASN A 257 -11.22 9.96 -17.62
CA ASN A 257 -10.15 10.93 -17.45
C ASN A 257 -8.96 10.31 -16.71
N VAL A 258 -9.22 9.46 -15.70
CA VAL A 258 -8.18 8.77 -14.92
C VAL A 258 -8.64 7.37 -14.50
N HIS A 259 -7.86 6.35 -14.82
CA HIS A 259 -7.88 5.07 -14.11
C HIS A 259 -6.77 5.04 -13.06
N LEU A 260 -7.15 4.92 -11.79
CA LEU A 260 -6.20 4.69 -10.69
C LEU A 260 -5.98 3.20 -10.53
N VAL A 261 -4.72 2.77 -10.52
CA VAL A 261 -4.38 1.35 -10.39
C VAL A 261 -3.12 1.13 -9.56
N GLY A 262 -2.97 -0.06 -8.98
CA GLY A 262 -1.70 -0.50 -8.43
C GLY A 262 -0.72 -0.87 -9.55
N LYS A 263 0.58 -0.70 -9.32
CA LYS A 263 1.62 -1.04 -10.30
C LYS A 263 1.56 -2.49 -10.79
N GLU A 264 1.03 -3.43 -10.00
CA GLU A 264 0.93 -4.84 -10.36
C GLU A 264 -0.11 -5.15 -11.44
N ILE A 265 -1.08 -4.26 -11.63
CA ILE A 265 -2.14 -4.40 -12.64
C ILE A 265 -2.02 -3.37 -13.77
N VAL A 266 -0.94 -2.59 -13.80
CA VAL A 266 -0.72 -1.53 -14.80
C VAL A 266 -0.74 -2.09 -16.23
N ARG A 267 -0.12 -3.26 -16.44
CA ARG A 267 -0.08 -3.96 -17.73
C ARG A 267 -1.46 -4.17 -18.33
N PHE A 268 -2.43 -4.58 -17.50
CA PHE A 268 -3.79 -4.84 -17.95
C PHE A 268 -4.49 -3.56 -18.40
N HIS A 269 -4.19 -2.43 -17.77
CA HIS A 269 -4.84 -1.14 -18.04
C HIS A 269 -4.15 -0.33 -19.12
N THR A 270 -2.87 -0.58 -19.38
CA THR A 270 -2.11 0.14 -20.41
C THR A 270 -2.00 -0.65 -21.69
N ILE A 271 -2.02 -2.00 -21.66
CA ILE A 271 -1.88 -2.84 -22.85
C ILE A 271 -3.21 -3.50 -23.19
N TYR A 272 -3.77 -4.30 -22.29
CA TYR A 272 -4.91 -5.17 -22.63
C TYR A 272 -6.17 -4.35 -22.85
N TRP A 273 -6.46 -3.45 -21.92
CA TRP A 273 -7.65 -2.62 -21.99
C TRP A 273 -7.67 -1.69 -23.21
N PRO A 274 -6.59 -0.94 -23.54
CA PRO A 274 -6.60 -0.12 -24.74
C PRO A 274 -6.71 -0.95 -26.03
N ILE A 275 -6.11 -2.14 -26.09
CA ILE A 275 -6.26 -3.02 -27.26
C ILE A 275 -7.69 -3.53 -27.39
N MET A 276 -8.34 -3.94 -26.29
CA MET A 276 -9.76 -4.32 -26.30
C MET A 276 -10.64 -3.17 -26.78
N LEU A 277 -10.40 -1.95 -26.30
CA LEU A 277 -11.11 -0.75 -26.75
C LEU A 277 -10.85 -0.44 -28.23
N MET A 278 -9.60 -0.57 -28.71
CA MET A 278 -9.26 -0.41 -30.13
C MET A 278 -9.96 -1.44 -31.02
N ALA A 279 -10.12 -2.68 -30.55
CA ALA A 279 -10.87 -3.72 -31.26
C ALA A 279 -12.37 -3.44 -31.28
N LEU A 280 -12.91 -2.84 -30.22
CA LEU A 280 -14.30 -2.38 -30.15
C LEU A 280 -14.54 -1.03 -30.84
N ASP A 281 -13.49 -0.40 -31.39
CA ASP A 281 -13.49 0.95 -31.97
C ASP A 281 -14.01 2.04 -31.01
N LEU A 282 -13.63 1.94 -29.73
CA LEU A 282 -14.00 2.88 -28.68
C LEU A 282 -12.85 3.84 -28.34
N PRO A 283 -13.17 5.06 -27.85
CA PRO A 283 -12.14 6.00 -27.42
C PRO A 283 -11.41 5.47 -26.18
N LEU A 284 -10.11 5.79 -26.10
CA LEU A 284 -9.21 5.32 -25.05
C LEU A 284 -9.22 6.25 -23.84
N PRO A 285 -8.97 5.73 -22.62
CA PRO A 285 -8.85 6.56 -21.43
C PRO A 285 -7.70 7.56 -21.55
N ASN A 286 -7.85 8.74 -20.94
CA ASN A 286 -6.87 9.83 -21.06
C ASN A 286 -5.61 9.56 -20.23
N LYS A 287 -5.75 8.89 -19.08
CA LYS A 287 -4.65 8.62 -18.14
C LYS A 287 -4.89 7.33 -17.36
N VAL A 288 -3.84 6.53 -17.24
CA VAL A 288 -3.68 5.44 -16.27
C VAL A 288 -2.58 5.85 -15.31
N PHE A 289 -2.93 6.03 -14.03
CA PHE A 289 -1.97 6.33 -12.99
C PHE A 289 -1.74 5.09 -12.12
N ALA A 290 -0.53 4.56 -12.18
CA ALA A 290 -0.08 3.40 -11.42
C ALA A 290 0.68 3.83 -10.15
N HIS A 291 0.02 3.72 -8.99
CA HIS A 291 0.67 4.00 -7.71
C HIS A 291 1.52 2.82 -7.23
N GLY A 292 2.48 3.10 -6.35
CA GLY A 292 3.27 2.06 -5.69
C GLY A 292 2.53 1.35 -4.56
N TRP A 293 3.21 0.39 -3.94
CA TRP A 293 2.66 -0.34 -2.82
C TRP A 293 2.83 0.40 -1.51
N LEU A 294 1.82 0.31 -0.66
CA LEU A 294 2.00 0.49 0.77
C LEU A 294 2.47 -0.85 1.34
N LEU A 295 3.68 -0.88 1.88
CA LEU A 295 4.39 -2.05 2.37
C LEU A 295 4.48 -2.03 3.90
N MET A 296 4.81 -3.16 4.49
CA MET A 296 5.31 -3.26 5.86
C MET A 296 6.84 -3.39 5.85
N LYS A 297 7.49 -3.27 7.02
CA LYS A 297 8.95 -3.47 7.14
C LYS A 297 9.41 -4.84 6.60
N ASP A 298 8.58 -5.86 6.67
CA ASP A 298 8.80 -7.23 6.18
C ASP A 298 8.28 -7.47 4.73
N GLY A 299 7.98 -6.40 4.01
CA GLY A 299 7.55 -6.42 2.60
C GLY A 299 6.04 -6.28 2.42
N LYS A 300 5.49 -6.92 1.38
CA LYS A 300 4.07 -6.77 1.01
C LYS A 300 3.14 -7.32 2.10
N MET A 301 2.12 -6.54 2.46
CA MET A 301 1.05 -6.97 3.36
C MET A 301 0.34 -8.22 2.83
N SER A 302 0.24 -9.25 3.66
CA SER A 302 -0.59 -10.42 3.36
C SER A 302 -1.16 -11.05 4.62
N LYS A 303 -2.38 -11.57 4.52
CA LYS A 303 -3.05 -12.27 5.64
C LYS A 303 -2.24 -13.48 6.12
N SER A 304 -1.58 -14.17 5.20
CA SER A 304 -0.74 -15.34 5.51
C SER A 304 0.49 -14.98 6.35
N LYS A 305 0.98 -13.72 6.27
CA LYS A 305 2.10 -13.22 7.07
C LYS A 305 1.66 -12.61 8.41
N GLY A 306 0.35 -12.42 8.62
CA GLY A 306 -0.16 -11.77 9.83
C GLY A 306 0.29 -10.31 9.99
N ASN A 307 0.69 -9.64 8.90
CA ASN A 307 1.18 -8.25 8.92
C ASN A 307 0.17 -7.27 8.30
N VAL A 308 -1.10 -7.65 8.26
CA VAL A 308 -2.16 -6.82 7.69
C VAL A 308 -2.63 -5.80 8.71
N VAL A 309 -2.74 -4.54 8.28
CA VAL A 309 -3.38 -3.49 9.06
C VAL A 309 -4.82 -3.33 8.58
N ASP A 310 -5.77 -3.56 9.50
CA ASP A 310 -7.19 -3.30 9.25
C ASP A 310 -7.47 -1.79 9.34
N PRO A 311 -7.94 -1.15 8.25
CA PRO A 311 -8.34 0.25 8.28
C PRO A 311 -9.39 0.56 9.36
N VAL A 312 -10.31 -0.38 9.63
CA VAL A 312 -11.43 -0.20 10.56
C VAL A 312 -10.91 0.10 11.96
N THR A 313 -9.89 -0.63 12.42
CA THR A 313 -9.24 -0.46 13.71
C THR A 313 -8.57 0.90 13.85
N LEU A 314 -7.90 1.37 12.79
CA LEU A 314 -7.28 2.69 12.79
C LEU A 314 -8.33 3.81 12.83
N ILE A 315 -9.43 3.67 12.08
CA ILE A 315 -10.50 4.66 12.06
C ILE A 315 -11.20 4.77 13.42
N ASP A 316 -11.54 3.63 14.04
CA ASP A 316 -12.25 3.62 15.33
C ASP A 316 -11.45 4.28 16.44
N ARG A 317 -10.12 4.08 16.44
CA ARG A 317 -9.27 4.58 17.51
C ARG A 317 -8.74 5.99 17.27
N TYR A 318 -8.34 6.31 16.03
CA TYR A 318 -7.64 7.55 15.70
C TYR A 318 -8.46 8.55 14.88
N GLY A 319 -9.65 8.13 14.43
CA GLY A 319 -10.52 8.93 13.60
C GLY A 319 -10.22 8.80 12.10
N LEU A 320 -11.26 9.01 11.31
CA LEU A 320 -11.23 8.90 9.85
C LEU A 320 -10.16 9.78 9.20
N ASP A 321 -10.13 11.05 9.57
CA ASP A 321 -9.27 12.03 8.91
C ASP A 321 -7.77 11.78 9.18
N ALA A 322 -7.42 11.19 10.33
CA ALA A 322 -6.03 10.79 10.60
C ALA A 322 -5.56 9.72 9.61
N LEU A 323 -6.38 8.71 9.35
CA LEU A 323 -6.06 7.67 8.37
C LEU A 323 -5.98 8.23 6.95
N ARG A 324 -6.96 9.03 6.53
CA ARG A 324 -6.96 9.64 5.18
C ARG A 324 -5.76 10.53 4.96
N TYR A 325 -5.42 11.36 5.96
CA TYR A 325 -4.24 12.22 5.92
C TYR A 325 -2.97 11.38 5.75
N TYR A 326 -2.76 10.38 6.61
CA TYR A 326 -1.56 9.56 6.57
C TYR A 326 -1.38 8.88 5.21
N LEU A 327 -2.44 8.26 4.68
CA LEU A 327 -2.41 7.57 3.39
C LEU A 327 -1.95 8.49 2.25
N LEU A 328 -2.37 9.76 2.24
CA LEU A 328 -2.06 10.69 1.16
C LEU A 328 -0.83 11.57 1.42
N ARG A 329 -0.37 11.65 2.67
CA ARG A 329 0.76 12.49 3.10
C ARG A 329 2.09 11.75 3.14
N GLU A 330 2.10 10.53 3.68
CA GLU A 330 3.34 9.84 4.07
C GLU A 330 4.13 9.38 2.85
N VAL A 331 3.43 8.77 1.89
CA VAL A 331 4.05 8.14 0.73
C VAL A 331 3.83 8.99 -0.53
N PRO A 332 4.89 9.41 -1.23
CA PRO A 332 4.75 10.03 -2.55
C PRO A 332 3.95 9.12 -3.50
N PHE A 333 2.81 9.63 -3.99
CA PHE A 333 1.91 8.87 -4.85
C PHE A 333 2.62 8.50 -6.15
N GLY A 334 2.75 7.20 -6.44
CA GLY A 334 3.58 6.68 -7.55
C GLY A 334 4.80 5.86 -7.13
N SER A 335 5.25 6.03 -5.88
CA SER A 335 6.35 5.29 -5.27
C SER A 335 5.83 4.24 -4.29
N ASP A 336 6.65 3.22 -4.02
CA ASP A 336 6.41 2.34 -2.88
C ASP A 336 6.73 3.11 -1.58
N GLY A 337 5.98 2.82 -0.52
CA GLY A 337 6.24 3.37 0.81
C GLY A 337 5.93 2.36 1.89
N VAL A 338 6.49 2.57 3.08
CA VAL A 338 6.36 1.64 4.20
C VAL A 338 5.44 2.24 5.25
N PHE A 339 4.33 1.56 5.55
CA PHE A 339 3.52 1.84 6.72
C PHE A 339 4.30 1.44 7.97
N THR A 340 4.38 2.37 8.93
CA THR A 340 4.87 2.10 10.27
C THR A 340 3.89 2.66 11.30
N PRO A 341 3.58 1.90 12.38
CA PRO A 341 2.81 2.43 13.49
C PRO A 341 3.38 3.74 14.05
N GLU A 342 4.72 3.81 14.15
CA GLU A 342 5.44 5.01 14.60
C GLU A 342 5.15 6.21 13.69
N GLY A 343 5.36 6.06 12.38
CA GLY A 343 5.09 7.12 11.42
C GLY A 343 3.63 7.56 11.42
N PHE A 344 2.68 6.62 11.59
CA PHE A 344 1.26 6.95 11.68
C PHE A 344 0.93 7.84 12.88
N VAL A 345 1.39 7.45 14.07
CA VAL A 345 1.14 8.21 15.31
C VAL A 345 1.88 9.54 15.30
N GLU A 346 3.13 9.57 14.82
CA GLU A 346 3.93 10.79 14.70
C GLU A 346 3.30 11.80 13.73
N ARG A 347 2.84 11.38 12.55
CA ARG A 347 2.16 12.29 11.60
C ARG A 347 0.87 12.83 12.19
N THR A 348 0.09 12.00 12.87
CA THR A 348 -1.14 12.44 13.53
C THR A 348 -0.86 13.48 14.63
N ASN A 349 0.17 13.24 15.45
CA ASN A 349 0.54 14.17 16.52
C ASN A 349 1.16 15.47 15.99
N PHE A 350 2.18 15.38 15.14
CA PHE A 350 2.94 16.55 14.72
C PHE A 350 2.16 17.41 13.74
N ASP A 351 1.63 16.82 12.67
CA ASP A 351 1.02 17.58 11.60
C ASP A 351 -0.39 18.02 12.01
N LEU A 352 -1.23 17.08 12.46
CA LEU A 352 -2.66 17.34 12.70
C LEU A 352 -2.93 17.97 14.06
N ALA A 353 -2.43 17.38 15.15
CA ALA A 353 -2.72 17.89 16.50
C ALA A 353 -1.89 19.13 16.87
N ASN A 354 -0.56 19.07 16.67
CA ASN A 354 0.35 20.11 17.17
C ASN A 354 0.48 21.32 16.25
N ASP A 355 0.46 21.14 14.92
CA ASP A 355 0.59 22.26 13.97
C ASP A 355 -0.78 22.87 13.67
N LEU A 356 -1.63 22.17 12.92
CA LEU A 356 -2.95 22.66 12.51
C LEU A 356 -3.92 22.81 13.69
N GLY A 357 -4.10 21.75 14.49
CA GLY A 357 -5.05 21.74 15.61
C GLY A 357 -4.75 22.81 16.67
N ASN A 358 -3.47 23.03 16.96
CA ASN A 358 -3.04 24.08 17.87
C ASN A 358 -3.21 25.49 17.28
N LEU A 359 -2.90 25.68 15.99
CA LEU A 359 -3.10 26.97 15.30
C LEU A 359 -4.56 27.43 15.40
N VAL A 360 -5.50 26.53 15.12
CA VAL A 360 -6.94 26.80 15.20
C VAL A 360 -7.34 27.15 16.64
N ASN A 361 -6.96 26.32 17.61
CA ASN A 361 -7.30 26.57 19.02
C ASN A 361 -6.71 27.87 19.57
N ARG A 362 -5.43 28.17 19.27
CA ARG A 362 -4.77 29.42 19.69
C ARG A 362 -5.48 30.64 19.13
N THR A 363 -5.82 30.60 17.85
CA THR A 363 -6.48 31.72 17.17
C THR A 363 -7.87 31.98 17.76
N ILE A 364 -8.70 30.94 17.93
CA ILE A 364 -10.02 31.06 18.56
C ILE A 364 -9.92 31.58 19.99
N ALA A 365 -8.95 31.10 20.78
CA ALA A 365 -8.75 31.56 22.14
C ALA A 365 -8.35 33.04 22.20
N MET A 366 -7.49 33.50 21.29
CA MET A 366 -7.10 34.91 21.20
C MET A 366 -8.26 35.81 20.76
N ILE A 367 -9.06 35.39 19.78
CA ILE A 367 -10.25 36.13 19.34
C ILE A 367 -11.27 36.24 20.48
N ASN A 368 -11.54 35.13 21.19
CA ASN A 368 -12.40 35.16 22.37
C ASN A 368 -11.87 36.09 23.46
N LYS A 369 -10.55 36.10 23.70
CA LYS A 369 -9.94 36.86 24.78
C LYS A 369 -9.85 38.36 24.49
N TYR A 370 -9.54 38.75 23.25
CA TYR A 370 -9.21 40.14 22.91
C TYR A 370 -10.34 40.88 22.19
N PHE A 371 -11.31 40.15 21.61
CA PHE A 371 -12.41 40.72 20.83
C PHE A 371 -13.77 40.09 21.19
N ASP A 372 -13.90 39.52 22.39
CA ASP A 372 -15.16 38.93 22.89
C ASP A 372 -15.80 37.92 21.92
N GLY A 373 -14.95 37.21 21.17
CA GLY A 373 -15.34 36.18 20.22
C GLY A 373 -15.68 36.71 18.82
N GLU A 374 -15.68 38.02 18.59
CA GLU A 374 -15.94 38.60 17.27
C GLU A 374 -14.65 38.67 16.43
N ILE A 375 -14.72 38.14 15.20
CA ILE A 375 -13.59 38.22 14.25
C ILE A 375 -13.50 39.67 13.75
N PRO A 376 -12.37 40.36 13.94
CA PRO A 376 -12.21 41.72 13.43
C PRO A 376 -12.31 41.76 11.91
N ALA A 377 -12.88 42.84 11.38
CA ALA A 377 -13.01 43.02 9.94
C ALA A 377 -11.63 43.13 9.27
N TYR A 378 -11.47 42.49 8.12
CA TYR A 378 -10.24 42.61 7.33
C TYR A 378 -10.10 44.03 6.76
N SER A 379 -8.97 44.69 7.03
CA SER A 379 -8.69 46.08 6.61
C SER A 379 -7.53 46.20 5.62
N GLY A 380 -7.13 45.11 4.96
CA GLY A 380 -5.90 45.06 4.17
C GLY A 380 -4.66 44.84 5.04
N PRO A 381 -3.46 44.94 4.47
CA PRO A 381 -2.22 44.80 5.23
C PRO A 381 -2.00 46.03 6.12
N VAL A 382 -1.80 45.78 7.42
CA VAL A 382 -1.54 46.80 8.44
C VAL A 382 -0.18 46.58 9.09
N THR A 383 0.14 45.35 9.47
CA THR A 383 1.46 44.99 10.00
C THR A 383 2.45 44.73 8.87
N GLU A 384 3.75 44.84 9.16
CA GLU A 384 4.81 44.55 8.18
C GLU A 384 4.82 43.09 7.67
N PHE A 385 4.15 42.17 8.38
CA PHE A 385 4.11 40.75 8.05
C PHE A 385 2.88 40.34 7.23
N ASP A 386 1.83 41.17 7.21
CA ASP A 386 0.51 40.86 6.66
C ASP A 386 0.55 40.55 5.15
N GLU A 387 1.21 41.42 4.39
CA GLU A 387 1.33 41.27 2.94
C GLU A 387 2.06 39.97 2.59
N THR A 388 3.15 39.67 3.31
CA THR A 388 3.94 38.45 3.11
C THR A 388 3.09 37.19 3.32
N LEU A 389 2.20 37.18 4.33
CA LEU A 389 1.33 36.03 4.59
C LEU A 389 0.29 35.83 3.46
N SER A 390 -0.35 36.91 3.02
CA SER A 390 -1.33 36.86 1.92
C SER A 390 -0.70 36.45 0.57
N VAL A 391 0.53 36.90 0.29
CA VAL A 391 1.30 36.48 -0.90
C VAL A 391 1.64 35.00 -0.80
N PHE A 392 2.08 34.54 0.37
CA PHE A 392 2.39 33.13 0.59
C PHE A 392 1.16 32.24 0.40
N GLN A 393 -0.01 32.67 0.88
CA GLN A 393 -1.28 31.97 0.66
C GLN A 393 -1.57 31.77 -0.83
N LYS A 394 -1.43 32.81 -1.67
CA LYS A 394 -1.63 32.71 -3.12
C LYS A 394 -0.67 31.71 -3.75
N GLN A 395 0.61 31.77 -3.38
CA GLN A 395 1.63 30.83 -3.86
C GLN A 395 1.32 29.39 -3.44
N THR A 396 0.81 29.18 -2.22
CA THR A 396 0.38 27.86 -1.75
C THR A 396 -0.77 27.33 -2.59
N VAL A 397 -1.80 28.14 -2.88
CA VAL A 397 -2.93 27.70 -3.73
C VAL A 397 -2.44 27.29 -5.12
N THR A 398 -1.59 28.09 -5.77
CA THR A 398 -1.04 27.75 -7.10
C THR A 398 -0.27 26.44 -7.07
N LYS A 399 0.67 26.27 -6.13
CA LYS A 399 1.46 25.04 -6.00
C LYS A 399 0.60 23.82 -5.68
N TYR A 400 -0.41 24.00 -4.83
CA TYR A 400 -1.36 22.97 -4.47
C TYR A 400 -2.14 22.50 -5.70
N GLU A 401 -2.71 23.43 -6.47
CA GLU A 401 -3.50 23.09 -7.67
C GLU A 401 -2.65 22.38 -8.72
N GLU A 402 -1.42 22.87 -8.97
CA GLU A 402 -0.46 22.21 -9.88
C GLU A 402 -0.15 20.76 -9.46
N ALA A 403 0.08 20.54 -8.16
CA ALA A 403 0.34 19.21 -7.62
C ALA A 403 -0.90 18.30 -7.72
N MET A 404 -2.10 18.83 -7.44
CA MET A 404 -3.35 18.07 -7.58
C MET A 404 -3.61 17.65 -9.02
N GLU A 405 -3.43 18.53 -10.01
CA GLU A 405 -3.61 18.15 -11.43
C GLU A 405 -2.64 17.04 -11.90
N LYS A 406 -1.46 16.96 -11.26
CA LYS A 406 -0.47 15.88 -11.46
C LYS A 406 -0.70 14.66 -10.57
N MET A 407 -1.68 14.70 -9.67
CA MET A 407 -1.97 13.70 -8.64
C MET A 407 -0.85 13.49 -7.62
N GLU A 408 -0.05 14.53 -7.38
CA GLU A 408 1.02 14.57 -6.39
C GLU A 408 0.45 14.96 -5.01
N PHE A 409 -0.43 14.13 -4.46
CA PHE A 409 -1.19 14.42 -3.23
C PHE A 409 -0.31 14.82 -2.03
N SER A 410 0.82 14.13 -1.83
CA SER A 410 1.74 14.44 -0.74
C SER A 410 2.44 15.79 -0.93
N VAL A 411 2.68 16.21 -2.17
CA VAL A 411 3.25 17.52 -2.51
C VAL A 411 2.24 18.62 -2.25
N ALA A 412 0.97 18.42 -2.64
CA ALA A 412 -0.13 19.35 -2.33
C ALA A 412 -0.29 19.55 -0.82
N LEU A 413 -0.31 18.45 -0.04
CA LEU A 413 -0.37 18.50 1.43
C LEU A 413 0.88 19.13 2.04
N THR A 414 2.06 18.91 1.46
CA THR A 414 3.30 19.57 1.93
C THR A 414 3.25 21.08 1.71
N ALA A 415 2.80 21.55 0.55
CA ALA A 415 2.63 22.98 0.27
C ALA A 415 1.61 23.63 1.21
N LEU A 416 0.54 22.91 1.54
CA LEU A 416 -0.44 23.33 2.53
C LEU A 416 0.16 23.40 3.94
N TRP A 417 0.92 22.38 4.37
CA TRP A 417 1.54 22.41 5.71
C TRP A 417 2.60 23.50 5.84
N GLN A 418 3.32 23.84 4.77
CA GLN A 418 4.19 25.02 4.76
C GLN A 418 3.40 26.31 5.04
N PHE A 419 2.16 26.42 4.60
CA PHE A 419 1.29 27.54 4.92
C PHE A 419 0.80 27.50 6.38
N VAL A 420 0.48 26.32 6.91
CA VAL A 420 0.20 26.13 8.35
C VAL A 420 1.38 26.63 9.20
N SER A 421 2.58 26.13 8.92
CA SER A 421 3.78 26.53 9.68
C SER A 421 4.11 28.02 9.51
N ARG A 422 3.94 28.60 8.31
CA ARG A 422 4.10 30.06 8.08
C ARG A 422 3.13 30.88 8.90
N THR A 423 1.89 30.41 9.06
CA THR A 423 0.84 31.07 9.84
C THR A 423 1.09 30.95 11.35
N ASN A 424 1.60 29.80 11.82
CA ASN A 424 2.10 29.69 13.19
C ASN A 424 3.26 30.68 13.46
N LYS A 425 4.22 30.77 12.54
CA LYS A 425 5.32 31.74 12.64
C LYS A 425 4.82 33.20 12.66
N TYR A 426 3.76 33.51 11.91
CA TYR A 426 3.14 34.84 11.91
C TYR A 426 2.63 35.24 13.30
N ILE A 427 2.11 34.30 14.10
CA ILE A 427 1.76 34.57 15.52
C ILE A 427 2.99 34.94 16.33
N ASP A 428 4.11 34.25 16.11
CA ASP A 428 5.35 34.48 16.87
C ASP A 428 6.04 35.79 16.47
N GLU A 429 5.94 36.18 15.19
CA GLU A 429 6.44 37.45 14.64
C GLU A 429 5.62 38.66 15.14
N THR A 430 4.29 38.53 15.16
CA THR A 430 3.37 39.62 15.51
C THR A 430 3.11 39.75 17.02
N GLN A 431 3.42 38.72 17.80
CA GLN A 431 3.27 38.67 19.25
C GLN A 431 1.95 39.29 19.76
N PRO A 432 0.77 38.72 19.43
CA PRO A 432 -0.54 39.31 19.77
C PRO A 432 -0.72 39.65 21.25
N TRP A 433 -0.07 38.90 22.15
CA TRP A 433 -0.10 39.14 23.59
C TRP A 433 0.67 40.40 24.02
N VAL A 434 1.64 40.88 23.24
CA VAL A 434 2.32 42.16 23.46
C VAL A 434 1.43 43.30 22.95
N LEU A 435 0.94 43.19 21.71
CA LEU A 435 0.02 44.17 21.14
C LEU A 435 -1.21 44.42 22.03
N ALA A 436 -1.76 43.35 22.62
CA ALA A 436 -2.87 43.45 23.57
C ALA A 436 -2.50 44.19 24.87
N LYS A 437 -1.26 44.04 25.37
CA LYS A 437 -0.77 44.74 26.57
C LYS A 437 -0.46 46.20 26.30
N GLU A 438 0.00 46.51 25.09
CA GLU A 438 0.31 47.87 24.65
C GLU A 438 -0.93 48.63 24.17
N GLU A 439 -2.11 48.00 24.23
CA GLU A 439 -3.39 48.52 23.74
C GLU A 439 -3.39 48.92 22.25
N ASP A 440 -2.50 48.32 21.45
CA ASP A 440 -2.47 48.49 20.00
C ASP A 440 -3.56 47.65 19.32
N LYS A 441 -4.79 48.16 19.42
CA LYS A 441 -5.99 47.50 18.89
C LYS A 441 -5.96 47.36 17.37
N THR A 442 -5.30 48.28 16.67
CA THR A 442 -5.29 48.30 15.19
C THR A 442 -4.46 47.13 14.65
N ASN A 443 -3.22 46.99 15.12
CA ASN A 443 -2.38 45.87 14.72
C ASN A 443 -2.95 44.54 15.22
N LEU A 444 -3.42 44.50 16.47
CA LEU A 444 -4.02 43.27 17.03
C LEU A 444 -5.24 42.80 16.22
N ALA A 445 -6.10 43.72 15.77
CA ALA A 445 -7.25 43.40 14.95
C ALA A 445 -6.84 42.83 13.59
N SER A 446 -5.86 43.46 12.93
CA SER A 446 -5.32 42.95 11.65
C SER A 446 -4.79 41.53 11.80
N VAL A 447 -4.03 41.26 12.87
CA VAL A 447 -3.45 39.93 13.12
C VAL A 447 -4.54 38.87 13.30
N MET A 448 -5.58 39.15 14.07
CA MET A 448 -6.69 38.19 14.23
C MET A 448 -7.44 37.93 12.92
N ALA A 449 -7.68 38.97 12.11
CA ALA A 449 -8.33 38.82 10.82
C ALA A 449 -7.51 37.96 9.85
N HIS A 450 -6.19 38.20 9.77
CA HIS A 450 -5.28 37.41 8.93
C HIS A 450 -5.18 35.94 9.37
N LEU A 451 -5.17 35.67 10.68
CA LEU A 451 -5.17 34.31 11.20
C LEU A 451 -6.47 33.56 10.89
N ALA A 452 -7.62 34.19 11.13
CA ALA A 452 -8.92 33.60 10.83
C ALA A 452 -9.06 33.29 9.33
N GLU A 453 -8.65 34.22 8.47
CA GLU A 453 -8.69 34.04 7.02
C GLU A 453 -7.73 32.95 6.54
N SER A 454 -6.51 32.88 7.09
CA SER A 454 -5.55 31.83 6.75
C SER A 454 -6.09 30.45 7.11
N ILE A 455 -6.70 30.31 8.29
CA ILE A 455 -7.34 29.07 8.73
C ILE A 455 -8.54 28.69 7.84
N ARG A 456 -9.35 29.67 7.42
CA ARG A 456 -10.45 29.44 6.46
C ARG A 456 -9.91 28.86 5.15
N HIS A 457 -8.85 29.45 4.59
CA HIS A 457 -8.24 28.95 3.36
C HIS A 457 -7.65 27.54 3.54
N MET A 458 -7.03 27.25 4.68
CA MET A 458 -6.53 25.91 5.01
C MET A 458 -7.67 24.89 5.04
N ALA A 459 -8.79 25.23 5.68
CA ALA A 459 -9.96 24.36 5.74
C ALA A 459 -10.48 24.03 4.33
N ILE A 460 -10.54 25.01 3.43
CA ILE A 460 -10.97 24.77 2.03
C ILE A 460 -10.02 23.80 1.32
N LEU A 461 -8.71 24.03 1.42
CA LEU A 461 -7.69 23.19 0.79
C LEU A 461 -7.61 21.76 1.39
N LEU A 462 -8.14 21.56 2.61
CA LEU A 462 -8.22 20.24 3.24
C LEU A 462 -9.46 19.44 2.82
N GLN A 463 -10.51 20.06 2.28
CA GLN A 463 -11.76 19.36 1.92
C GLN A 463 -11.60 18.15 1.00
N PRO A 464 -10.66 18.13 0.03
CA PRO A 464 -10.39 16.91 -0.76
C PRO A 464 -9.85 15.76 0.09
N PHE A 465 -9.02 16.07 1.09
CA PHE A 465 -8.26 15.10 1.86
C PHE A 465 -8.99 14.62 3.10
N LEU A 466 -9.61 15.54 3.82
CA LEU A 466 -10.22 15.35 5.13
C LEU A 466 -11.71 15.70 5.06
N THR A 467 -12.55 14.90 5.70
CA THR A 467 -14.01 14.96 5.52
C THR A 467 -14.73 15.56 6.73
N GLN A 468 -14.08 15.57 7.90
CA GLN A 468 -14.64 16.06 9.16
C GLN A 468 -13.94 17.31 9.66
N ALA A 469 -12.60 17.35 9.62
CA ALA A 469 -11.78 18.43 10.14
C ALA A 469 -12.08 19.78 9.46
N PRO A 470 -12.25 19.90 8.13
CA PRO A 470 -12.65 21.17 7.51
C PRO A 470 -13.97 21.70 8.05
N LYS A 471 -14.98 20.84 8.19
CA LYS A 471 -16.28 21.20 8.79
C LYS A 471 -16.13 21.65 10.23
N GLY A 472 -15.31 20.95 11.00
CA GLY A 472 -14.96 21.32 12.37
C GLY A 472 -14.27 22.69 12.45
N ILE A 473 -13.38 23.01 11.51
CA ILE A 473 -12.70 24.31 11.43
C ILE A 473 -13.70 25.43 11.10
N PHE A 474 -14.54 25.25 10.06
CA PHE A 474 -15.55 26.24 9.70
C PHE A 474 -16.54 26.49 10.83
N ALA A 475 -17.03 25.44 11.49
CA ALA A 475 -17.91 25.54 12.64
C ALA A 475 -17.25 26.30 13.80
N GLN A 476 -15.97 26.03 14.07
CA GLN A 476 -15.24 26.74 15.12
C GLN A 476 -14.99 28.22 14.81
N LEU A 477 -14.83 28.58 13.53
CA LEU A 477 -14.77 29.97 13.08
C LEU A 477 -16.14 30.67 12.98
N GLY A 478 -17.25 29.94 13.15
CA GLY A 478 -18.60 30.48 12.98
C GLY A 478 -18.99 30.72 11.51
N LEU A 479 -18.36 30.02 10.56
CA LEU A 479 -18.57 30.19 9.13
C LEU A 479 -19.60 29.19 8.60
N GLU A 480 -20.87 29.58 8.62
CA GLU A 480 -21.98 28.75 8.12
C GLU A 480 -22.28 29.00 6.63
N ASP A 481 -21.85 30.13 6.06
CA ASP A 481 -22.07 30.44 4.64
C ASP A 481 -21.19 29.56 3.75
N GLU A 482 -21.82 28.66 2.98
CA GLU A 482 -21.16 27.77 2.03
C GLU A 482 -20.31 28.51 1.00
N LYS A 483 -20.65 29.77 0.66
CA LYS A 483 -19.83 30.59 -0.26
C LYS A 483 -18.44 30.88 0.30
N LEU A 484 -18.31 30.96 1.62
CA LEU A 484 -17.02 31.16 2.31
C LEU A 484 -16.24 29.84 2.48
N GLN A 485 -16.87 28.71 2.18
CA GLN A 485 -16.28 27.37 2.19
C GLN A 485 -15.97 26.85 0.77
N ALA A 486 -16.47 27.54 -0.25
CA ALA A 486 -16.31 27.18 -1.66
C ALA A 486 -14.89 27.46 -2.18
N TRP A 487 -14.46 26.70 -3.18
CA TRP A 487 -13.11 26.79 -3.75
C TRP A 487 -12.81 28.17 -4.36
N GLU A 488 -13.81 28.76 -5.02
CA GLU A 488 -13.72 30.06 -5.69
C GLU A 488 -13.37 31.19 -4.70
N SER A 489 -13.75 31.03 -3.42
CA SER A 489 -13.45 32.00 -2.36
C SER A 489 -11.98 32.06 -1.95
N LEU A 490 -11.13 31.16 -2.47
CA LEU A 490 -9.68 31.19 -2.26
C LEU A 490 -8.97 32.33 -3.03
N GLN A 491 -9.64 32.92 -4.03
CA GLN A 491 -9.08 34.00 -4.86
C GLN A 491 -9.02 35.34 -4.12
N GLN A 492 -9.91 35.53 -3.13
CA GLN A 492 -10.01 36.74 -2.34
C GLN A 492 -9.57 36.46 -0.91
N PHE A 493 -8.52 37.15 -0.47
CA PHE A 493 -8.13 37.18 0.94
C PHE A 493 -8.96 38.25 1.66
N GLY A 494 -9.48 37.92 2.84
CA GLY A 494 -10.32 38.80 3.66
C GLY A 494 -11.81 38.68 3.35
N ALA A 495 -12.29 37.49 3.01
CA ALA A 495 -13.69 37.26 2.64
C ALA A 495 -14.64 37.16 3.84
N ILE A 496 -14.12 36.94 5.06
CA ILE A 496 -14.94 36.84 6.28
C ILE A 496 -15.60 38.20 6.56
N PRO A 497 -16.95 38.28 6.62
CA PRO A 497 -17.65 39.53 6.90
C PRO A 497 -17.49 39.95 8.37
N ALA A 498 -17.67 41.25 8.64
CA ALA A 498 -17.69 41.77 10.00
C ALA A 498 -18.84 41.16 10.83
N GLY A 499 -18.64 41.03 12.14
CA GLY A 499 -19.65 40.52 13.07
C GLY A 499 -19.73 39.00 13.19
N VAL A 500 -18.93 38.23 12.45
CA VAL A 500 -18.83 36.78 12.60
C VAL A 500 -18.22 36.46 13.97
N LYS A 501 -18.81 35.50 14.69
CA LYS A 501 -18.33 35.08 16.00
C LYS A 501 -17.79 33.66 15.98
N VAL A 502 -16.60 33.48 16.54
CA VAL A 502 -16.02 32.15 16.80
C VAL A 502 -16.78 31.45 17.91
N VAL A 503 -16.61 30.13 18.02
CA VAL A 503 -17.16 29.38 19.15
C VAL A 503 -16.56 29.86 20.48
N LYS A 504 -17.38 29.89 21.53
CA LYS A 504 -16.97 30.35 22.88
C LYS A 504 -15.80 29.57 23.47
N LYS A 505 -15.67 28.29 23.11
CA LYS A 505 -14.58 27.42 23.54
C LYS A 505 -14.20 26.51 22.38
N GLY A 506 -12.97 26.66 21.90
CA GLY A 506 -12.40 25.78 20.88
C GLY A 506 -12.39 24.33 21.36
N GLN A 507 -12.63 23.41 20.42
CA GLN A 507 -12.56 21.98 20.65
C GLN A 507 -11.35 21.41 19.90
N PRO A 508 -10.51 20.58 20.54
CA PRO A 508 -9.43 19.89 19.85
C PRO A 508 -9.98 19.09 18.65
N LEU A 509 -9.51 19.42 17.45
CA LEU A 509 -9.89 18.71 16.21
C LEU A 509 -9.30 17.31 16.15
N PHE A 510 -8.11 17.14 16.75
CA PHE A 510 -7.37 15.89 16.80
C PHE A 510 -6.87 15.67 18.22
N PRO A 511 -7.08 14.49 18.83
CA PRO A 511 -6.52 14.17 20.12
C PRO A 511 -5.00 14.00 20.01
N ARG A 512 -4.27 14.39 21.07
CA ARG A 512 -2.85 14.06 21.18
C ARG A 512 -2.71 12.63 21.67
N LEU A 513 -1.92 11.86 20.96
CA LEU A 513 -1.69 10.44 21.18
C LEU A 513 -0.42 10.22 22.01
N ASP A 514 -0.44 9.22 22.88
CA ASP A 514 0.77 8.73 23.54
C ASP A 514 1.52 7.82 22.56
N VAL A 515 2.76 8.19 22.19
CA VAL A 515 3.46 7.50 21.11
C VAL A 515 3.74 6.04 21.47
N GLU A 516 4.20 5.77 22.68
CA GLU A 516 4.59 4.41 23.10
C GLU A 516 3.37 3.50 23.21
N ALA A 517 2.31 3.96 23.88
CA ALA A 517 1.09 3.17 24.08
C ALA A 517 0.36 2.91 22.75
N GLU A 518 0.28 3.90 21.86
CA GLU A 518 -0.46 3.77 20.61
C GLU A 518 0.31 2.93 19.57
N VAL A 519 1.64 3.07 19.52
CA VAL A 519 2.48 2.19 18.69
C VAL A 519 2.37 0.73 19.16
N ALA A 520 2.38 0.49 20.48
CA ALA A 520 2.19 -0.86 21.02
C ALA A 520 0.82 -1.43 20.64
N TYR A 521 -0.25 -0.64 20.76
CA TYR A 521 -1.60 -1.07 20.38
C TYR A 521 -1.70 -1.44 18.89
N ILE A 522 -1.20 -0.60 17.99
CA ILE A 522 -1.26 -0.90 16.54
C ILE A 522 -0.50 -2.19 16.24
N LYS A 523 0.68 -2.40 16.84
CA LYS A 523 1.46 -3.64 16.67
C LYS A 523 0.71 -4.87 17.16
N GLU A 524 0.02 -4.79 18.30
CA GLU A 524 -0.80 -5.87 18.84
C GLU A 524 -1.97 -6.21 17.89
N GLN A 525 -2.68 -5.21 17.39
CA GLN A 525 -3.80 -5.41 16.46
C GLN A 525 -3.37 -6.01 15.13
N MET A 526 -2.17 -5.70 14.66
CA MET A 526 -1.61 -6.34 13.47
C MET A 526 -1.40 -7.85 13.69
N GLN A 527 -0.87 -8.24 14.84
CA GLN A 527 -0.63 -9.65 15.19
C GLN A 527 -1.93 -10.42 15.43
N GLY A 528 -3.00 -9.76 15.88
CA GLY A 528 -4.32 -10.34 16.15
C GLY A 528 -5.13 -10.78 14.92
N SER A 529 -4.63 -10.56 13.70
CA SER A 529 -5.37 -10.85 12.45
C SER A 529 -5.16 -12.27 11.89
N ALA A 530 -4.28 -13.06 12.51
CA ALA A 530 -4.08 -14.46 12.12
C ALA A 530 -5.11 -15.35 12.83
N PRO A 531 -5.72 -16.35 12.15
CA PRO A 531 -6.35 -17.45 12.87
C PRO A 531 -5.30 -18.02 13.80
N ALA A 532 -5.62 -18.11 15.10
CA ALA A 532 -4.80 -18.87 16.03
C ALA A 532 -4.52 -20.23 15.37
N PRO A 533 -3.25 -20.59 15.12
CA PRO A 533 -2.94 -21.95 14.74
C PRO A 533 -3.59 -22.84 15.79
N LYS A 534 -4.44 -23.80 15.36
CA LYS A 534 -4.81 -24.92 16.23
C LYS A 534 -3.52 -25.38 16.89
N GLU A 535 -3.53 -25.42 18.22
CA GLU A 535 -2.41 -25.88 19.03
C GLU A 535 -2.06 -27.33 18.65
N GLU A 536 -1.27 -27.50 17.59
CA GLU A 536 -0.18 -28.44 17.65
C GLU A 536 0.88 -27.74 18.51
N LYS A 537 1.16 -28.31 19.67
CA LYS A 537 2.27 -27.90 20.54
C LYS A 537 3.56 -27.91 19.73
N LYS A 538 3.88 -26.77 19.12
CA LYS A 538 5.25 -26.41 18.76
C LYS A 538 5.91 -26.03 20.07
N GLU A 539 6.87 -26.85 20.49
CA GLU A 539 7.83 -26.46 21.51
C GLU A 539 8.44 -25.12 21.10
N GLU A 540 8.28 -24.12 21.95
CA GLU A 540 8.97 -22.85 21.84
C GLU A 540 10.47 -23.13 21.68
N LYS A 541 11.07 -22.71 20.56
CA LYS A 541 12.52 -22.49 20.56
C LYS A 541 12.76 -21.40 21.59
N GLN A 542 13.30 -21.78 22.74
CA GLN A 542 13.96 -20.85 23.65
C GLN A 542 14.97 -20.07 22.83
N GLU A 543 14.65 -18.82 22.52
CA GLU A 543 15.67 -17.89 22.05
C GLU A 543 16.67 -17.75 23.19
N SER A 544 17.92 -18.11 22.90
CA SER A 544 19.00 -17.94 23.86
C SER A 544 19.12 -16.44 24.15
N PRO A 545 19.35 -16.02 25.41
CA PRO A 545 19.49 -14.61 25.73
C PRO A 545 20.57 -13.96 24.86
N GLU A 546 20.26 -12.77 24.33
CA GLU A 546 21.21 -12.00 23.53
C GLU A 546 22.47 -11.70 24.35
N ILE A 547 23.64 -11.94 23.75
CA ILE A 547 24.94 -11.64 24.36
C ILE A 547 25.58 -10.42 23.69
N THR A 548 26.36 -9.66 24.43
CA THR A 548 27.10 -8.52 23.87
C THR A 548 28.34 -9.00 23.11
N ILE A 549 28.92 -8.15 22.26
CA ILE A 549 30.20 -8.46 21.59
C ILE A 549 31.33 -8.70 22.60
N ASP A 550 31.27 -8.05 23.77
CA ASP A 550 32.23 -8.27 24.86
C ASP A 550 32.12 -9.68 25.44
N ASP A 551 30.93 -10.28 25.45
CA ASP A 551 30.74 -11.66 25.87
C ASP A 551 31.33 -12.66 24.87
N PHE A 552 31.22 -12.39 23.57
CA PHE A 552 31.86 -13.20 22.53
C PHE A 552 33.39 -13.09 22.59
N MET A 553 33.93 -11.88 22.81
CA MET A 553 35.38 -11.63 22.92
C MET A 553 36.04 -12.33 24.10
N LYS A 554 35.25 -12.77 25.10
CA LYS A 554 35.73 -13.62 26.21
C LYS A 554 36.07 -15.04 25.77
N LEU A 555 35.63 -15.52 24.62
CA LEU A 555 35.94 -16.87 24.13
C LEU A 555 37.32 -16.88 23.44
N ASP A 556 38.13 -17.89 23.75
CA ASP A 556 39.39 -18.16 23.05
C ASP A 556 39.17 -19.32 22.06
N LEU A 557 38.86 -18.95 20.82
CA LEU A 557 38.62 -19.88 19.72
C LEU A 557 39.90 -20.06 18.90
N ARG A 558 40.35 -21.31 18.75
CA ARG A 558 41.61 -21.64 18.07
C ARG A 558 41.42 -22.72 17.02
N VAL A 559 42.13 -22.59 15.92
CA VAL A 559 42.25 -23.65 14.92
C VAL A 559 43.09 -24.79 15.50
N ALA A 560 42.54 -26.00 15.49
CA ALA A 560 43.23 -27.20 15.99
C ALA A 560 43.14 -28.33 14.98
N GLN A 561 44.21 -29.11 14.83
CA GLN A 561 44.23 -30.28 13.96
C GLN A 561 43.97 -31.55 14.77
N VAL A 562 43.09 -32.42 14.28
CA VAL A 562 42.84 -33.72 14.92
C VAL A 562 44.00 -34.67 14.64
N LEU A 563 44.74 -35.05 15.67
CA LEU A 563 45.83 -36.02 15.58
C LEU A 563 45.33 -37.46 15.71
N LYS A 564 44.37 -37.68 16.61
CA LYS A 564 43.86 -39.01 16.94
C LYS A 564 42.42 -38.91 17.42
N ALA A 565 41.58 -39.84 17.02
CA ALA A 565 40.25 -40.02 17.57
C ALA A 565 40.07 -41.49 18.00
N GLU A 566 39.41 -41.73 19.13
CA GLU A 566 39.13 -43.08 19.64
C GLU A 566 37.75 -43.12 20.34
N PRO A 567 37.00 -44.23 20.26
CA PRO A 567 35.77 -44.39 21.03
C PRO A 567 36.06 -44.44 22.54
N VAL A 568 35.22 -43.79 23.36
CA VAL A 568 35.33 -43.89 24.83
C VAL A 568 34.72 -45.21 25.31
N LYS A 569 35.48 -46.00 26.09
CA LYS A 569 35.02 -47.29 26.62
C LYS A 569 33.74 -47.12 27.45
N LYS A 570 32.70 -47.92 27.16
CA LYS A 570 31.38 -47.88 27.82
C LYS A 570 30.56 -46.60 27.53
N ALA A 571 30.85 -45.87 26.45
CA ALA A 571 30.08 -44.71 26.03
C ALA A 571 29.95 -44.63 24.49
N ASP A 572 28.86 -45.19 23.96
CA ASP A 572 28.64 -45.36 22.52
C ASP A 572 28.37 -44.06 21.75
N LYS A 573 28.32 -42.92 22.44
CA LYS A 573 28.10 -41.58 21.86
C LYS A 573 29.33 -40.69 21.90
N LEU A 574 30.42 -41.09 22.55
CA LEU A 574 31.57 -40.22 22.82
C LEU A 574 32.81 -40.66 22.04
N LEU A 575 33.45 -39.70 21.37
CA LEU A 575 34.80 -39.82 20.87
C LEU A 575 35.75 -39.01 21.73
N LYS A 576 36.89 -39.62 22.06
CA LYS A 576 38.06 -38.97 22.64
C LYS A 576 38.97 -38.55 21.51
N ILE A 577 39.20 -37.24 21.41
CA ILE A 577 39.90 -36.61 20.30
C ILE A 577 41.14 -35.89 20.86
N GLN A 578 42.31 -36.23 20.32
CA GLN A 578 43.54 -35.49 20.56
C GLN A 578 43.72 -34.43 19.48
N LEU A 579 43.84 -33.19 19.94
CA LEU A 579 43.96 -32.00 19.11
C LEU A 579 45.37 -31.41 19.24
N ASP A 580 45.93 -30.97 18.13
CA ASP A 580 47.15 -30.17 18.07
C ASP A 580 46.82 -28.71 17.80
N LEU A 581 47.22 -27.83 18.70
CA LEU A 581 47.12 -26.38 18.57
C LEU A 581 48.43 -25.77 18.06
N GLY A 582 49.43 -26.58 17.68
CA GLY A 582 50.74 -26.13 17.22
C GLY A 582 51.70 -25.75 18.35
N TYR A 583 51.19 -25.24 19.47
CA TYR A 583 51.96 -24.92 20.67
C TYR A 583 51.69 -25.85 21.86
N GLU A 584 50.59 -26.61 21.84
CA GLU A 584 50.26 -27.62 22.85
C GLU A 584 49.29 -28.66 22.27
N GLN A 585 49.21 -29.83 22.90
CA GLN A 585 48.21 -30.85 22.60
C GLN A 585 47.12 -30.87 23.66
N ARG A 586 45.87 -31.06 23.23
CA ARG A 586 44.70 -31.12 24.12
C ARG A 586 43.80 -32.30 23.82
N GLN A 587 43.29 -32.90 24.89
CA GLN A 587 42.22 -33.90 24.78
C GLN A 587 40.86 -33.23 24.87
N VAL A 588 39.99 -33.47 23.89
CA VAL A 588 38.57 -33.11 23.92
C VAL A 588 37.73 -34.37 23.80
N VAL A 589 36.69 -34.47 24.62
CA VAL A 589 35.70 -35.55 24.53
C VAL A 589 34.43 -34.99 23.92
N SER A 590 34.04 -35.48 22.74
CA SER A 590 32.93 -34.94 21.95
C SER A 590 31.85 -35.98 21.65
N GLY A 591 30.59 -35.53 21.63
CA GLY A 591 29.38 -36.35 21.49
C GLY A 591 29.05 -36.83 20.06
N ILE A 592 30.04 -36.87 19.17
CA ILE A 592 29.82 -37.00 17.72
C ILE A 592 30.00 -38.44 17.19
N ALA A 593 30.15 -39.44 18.06
CA ALA A 593 30.46 -40.83 17.66
C ALA A 593 29.41 -41.49 16.77
N LYS A 594 28.16 -40.99 16.78
CA LYS A 594 27.07 -41.48 15.91
C LYS A 594 27.17 -40.99 14.48
N PHE A 595 27.88 -39.89 14.25
CA PHE A 595 27.92 -39.18 12.97
C PHE A 595 29.28 -39.29 12.28
N TYR A 596 30.35 -39.53 13.05
CA TYR A 596 31.71 -39.67 12.53
C TYR A 596 32.39 -40.93 13.05
N LYS A 597 33.10 -41.63 12.17
CA LYS A 597 34.07 -42.65 12.59
C LYS A 597 35.39 -41.97 12.96
N PRO A 598 36.20 -42.56 13.85
CA PRO A 598 37.50 -42.01 14.22
C PRO A 598 38.41 -41.67 13.03
N GLU A 599 38.40 -42.52 12.00
CA GLU A 599 39.19 -42.35 10.76
C GLU A 599 38.79 -41.08 9.98
N ASP A 600 37.51 -40.69 10.03
CA ASP A 600 36.99 -39.54 9.29
C ASP A 600 37.42 -38.19 9.87
N LEU A 601 38.02 -38.20 11.07
CA LEU A 601 38.40 -37.00 11.82
C LEU A 601 39.88 -36.71 11.75
N VAL A 602 40.73 -37.75 11.68
CA VAL A 602 42.19 -37.59 11.70
C VAL A 602 42.65 -36.72 10.52
N GLY A 603 43.42 -35.68 10.82
CA GLY A 603 43.94 -34.72 9.85
C GLY A 603 43.03 -33.51 9.57
N LYS A 604 41.78 -33.49 10.04
CA LYS A 604 40.90 -32.32 9.88
C LYS A 604 41.30 -31.16 10.80
N LYS A 605 41.17 -29.93 10.31
CA LYS A 605 41.27 -28.70 11.09
C LYS A 605 39.89 -28.25 11.55
N VAL A 606 39.72 -28.11 12.86
CA VAL A 606 38.46 -27.78 13.53
C VAL A 606 38.65 -26.56 14.43
N ILE A 607 37.54 -25.88 14.74
CA ILE A 607 37.55 -24.78 15.72
C ILE A 607 37.38 -25.36 17.13
N CYS A 608 38.33 -25.06 18.01
CA CYS A 608 38.37 -25.49 19.41
C CYS A 608 38.27 -24.29 20.35
N VAL A 609 37.36 -24.34 21.32
CA VAL A 609 37.29 -23.40 22.44
C VAL A 609 38.30 -23.84 23.50
N THR A 610 39.35 -23.04 23.73
CA THR A 610 40.51 -23.42 24.56
C THR A 610 40.45 -22.86 25.99
N ASN A 611 39.60 -21.86 26.27
CA ASN A 611 39.53 -21.25 27.61
C ASN A 611 38.34 -21.71 28.45
N LEU A 612 37.74 -22.86 28.11
CA LEU A 612 36.76 -23.54 28.96
C LEU A 612 37.44 -24.26 30.13
N LYS A 613 36.79 -24.27 31.29
CA LYS A 613 37.25 -25.06 32.45
C LYS A 613 37.24 -26.56 32.09
N PRO A 614 38.32 -27.30 32.31
CA PRO A 614 38.35 -28.74 32.03
C PRO A 614 37.28 -29.50 32.82
N VAL A 615 36.64 -30.47 32.18
CA VAL A 615 35.59 -31.30 32.77
C VAL A 615 35.88 -32.78 32.56
N LYS A 616 35.53 -33.65 33.53
CA LYS A 616 35.61 -35.09 33.37
C LYS A 616 34.31 -35.63 32.81
N LEU A 617 34.37 -36.27 31.65
CA LEU A 617 33.23 -36.91 30.99
C LEU A 617 33.48 -38.43 30.93
N ARG A 618 32.65 -39.19 31.64
CA ARG A 618 32.72 -40.67 31.70
C ARG A 618 34.12 -41.21 32.04
N GLY A 619 34.87 -40.48 32.88
CA GLY A 619 36.21 -40.86 33.34
C GLY A 619 37.37 -40.27 32.52
N GLU A 620 37.11 -39.68 31.35
CA GLU A 620 38.10 -39.02 30.50
C GLU A 620 38.07 -37.50 30.72
N LEU A 621 39.23 -36.85 30.70
CA LEU A 621 39.34 -35.40 30.84
C LEU A 621 39.10 -34.72 29.48
N SER A 622 38.20 -33.73 29.44
CA SER A 622 37.98 -32.85 28.29
C SER A 622 38.45 -31.44 28.63
N GLN A 623 39.43 -30.93 27.87
CA GLN A 623 40.13 -29.67 28.12
C GLN A 623 39.76 -28.58 27.09
N GLY A 624 38.57 -28.69 26.51
CA GLY A 624 38.05 -27.77 25.51
C GLY A 624 36.76 -28.31 24.88
N MET A 625 36.30 -27.63 23.84
CA MET A 625 35.11 -28.00 23.07
C MET A 625 35.34 -27.73 21.60
N ILE A 626 34.92 -28.65 20.72
CA ILE A 626 34.92 -28.44 19.27
C ILE A 626 33.53 -28.04 18.80
N LEU A 627 33.45 -27.17 17.79
CA LEU A 627 32.17 -26.64 17.30
C LEU A 627 31.57 -27.52 16.19
N ALA A 628 30.24 -27.72 16.25
CA ALA A 628 29.46 -28.46 15.27
C ALA A 628 28.07 -27.82 15.12
N GLY A 629 27.47 -27.94 13.93
CA GLY A 629 26.07 -27.61 13.67
C GLY A 629 25.22 -28.87 13.50
N GLU A 630 23.99 -28.86 14.02
CA GLU A 630 23.02 -29.95 13.87
C GLU A 630 21.64 -29.40 13.46
N GLU A 631 21.08 -29.92 12.37
CA GLU A 631 19.70 -29.64 11.95
C GLU A 631 19.09 -30.87 11.26
N ASN A 632 17.82 -31.18 11.55
CA ASN A 632 17.07 -32.31 10.97
C ASN A 632 17.80 -33.68 11.07
N GLY A 633 18.56 -33.92 12.14
CA GLY A 633 19.29 -35.17 12.38
C GLY A 633 20.60 -35.30 11.60
N VAL A 634 21.10 -34.24 10.97
CA VAL A 634 22.41 -34.17 10.32
C VAL A 634 23.35 -33.30 11.16
N LEU A 635 24.49 -33.84 11.58
CA LEU A 635 25.52 -33.12 12.34
C LEU A 635 26.78 -32.93 11.49
N SER A 636 27.27 -31.69 11.39
CA SER A 636 28.51 -31.34 10.69
C SER A 636 29.48 -30.55 11.57
N LEU A 637 30.76 -30.93 11.56
CA LEU A 637 31.82 -30.20 12.27
C LEU A 637 32.13 -28.86 11.56
N ALA A 638 32.32 -27.80 12.35
CA ALA A 638 32.83 -26.54 11.86
C ALA A 638 34.32 -26.67 11.53
N SER A 639 34.62 -26.92 10.26
CA SER A 639 35.98 -26.99 9.73
C SER A 639 36.44 -25.66 9.14
N VAL A 640 37.76 -25.44 9.13
CA VAL A 640 38.39 -24.26 8.52
C VAL A 640 39.32 -24.67 7.38
N ASP A 641 39.74 -23.69 6.57
CA ASP A 641 40.69 -23.92 5.48
C ASP A 641 41.99 -24.59 5.96
N GLN A 642 42.47 -25.58 5.20
CA GLN A 642 43.66 -26.36 5.56
C GLN A 642 44.95 -25.53 5.56
N THR A 643 44.97 -24.38 4.91
CA THR A 643 46.11 -23.44 4.88
C THR A 643 46.30 -22.66 6.19
N LEU A 644 45.29 -22.59 7.07
CA LEU A 644 45.39 -21.87 8.35
C LEU A 644 46.27 -22.62 9.35
N GLU A 645 47.22 -21.94 9.98
CA GLU A 645 48.14 -22.55 10.95
C GLU A 645 47.42 -23.04 12.23
N ASN A 646 47.90 -24.17 12.79
CA ASN A 646 47.41 -24.66 14.08
C ASN A 646 47.69 -23.59 15.16
N GLY A 647 46.70 -23.28 15.99
CA GLY A 647 46.79 -22.25 17.02
C GLY A 647 46.36 -20.84 16.58
N ALA A 648 46.01 -20.65 15.30
CA ALA A 648 45.45 -19.40 14.80
C ALA A 648 44.17 -19.03 15.57
N ARG A 649 44.05 -17.75 15.97
CA ARG A 649 42.86 -17.24 16.68
C ARG A 649 41.74 -16.98 15.69
N VAL A 650 40.59 -17.60 15.93
CA VAL A 650 39.34 -17.30 15.22
C VAL A 650 38.70 -16.09 15.90
N LYS A 651 38.33 -15.08 15.12
CA LYS A 651 37.77 -13.81 15.59
C LYS A 651 36.47 -13.50 14.88
#